data_AF-A0A399YFK0-F1
#
_entry.id   AF-A0A399YFK0-F1
#
_cell.length_a   1.000
_cell.length_b   1.000
_cell.length_c   1.000
_cell.angle_alpha   90.00
_cell.angle_beta   90.00
_cell.angle_gamma   90.00
#
_symmetry.space_group_name_H-M   'P 1'
#
loop_
_entity.id
_entity.type
_entity.pdbx_description
1 polymer ?
#
loop_
_entity_poly.entity_id
_entity_poly.type
_entity_poly.pdbx_seq_one_letter_code
_entity_poly.pdbx_strand_id
1 'polypeptide(L)'
;MRLRSIVLTVGLLIIAAISLFSWGATTRAAQSDPAPIRLQAATFFPTADQPPAFAPGLTVDGYAPGTRGYYIVQFIGPVETAWKNQVTKLGGEILEYIPDNAFKVRMDPAQAARVGDLATVNWVGIFQPAFKISPTVAGRGMSLIRVRIERGADAAQARAAIAATGATVLERSQDILLVGASASQVEAIANVLDVAWIEQFVMPEKHNEYGAGVIVGTSTANANGYDGSTQIAAVADTGIGGGTAATAHPDIPAARVVNIYNWPGSAGGCFQTLVNDGAIDVDSGHGTHTAASVLSDGGPGGEGKGGAPAAGLVFQATENWATITVYCQIFGGYPANGYFLTGLPSDLRNLYQQAYNDGARVHSNSWGSAVAGDYTLNSANTDSFIWTNRDMTITFSAGNSGADANNNGVVDNDSIGAPATAKNVITVGASENERANGFPCDTGLGYTSTDAYQTGQTCTSMSGQNLLGTGTRWGFNTAPLSTDPTAGNKEQMASFSSRGPTDDGRIKPDVVAPGSWILSGYSNLYRQGYGGSTNPQNSAYQWDGWGMPLNADYKWMGGTSMSNPIAAGAATVVRDFYQKEYSHNASAALVKATLINSAVDMADENNDGANDNDYPIPNVHEGWGRLNAANATDGSAQYVDNTTGIGTGGNAVYNFDVGTAGQPFKVTLVWSDYPSTEAAALNLVNNLNLVVTAPGGAVYRGNVFSGGWSTTGGSADTVNNVENVYVQSAAAGTWSISVDGANVPNGPQPFALVIDGNATAGPTPT
;
A
#
# COMPACT_ATOMS: atom_id res chain seq x y z
N MET A 1 42.30 -8.53 -87.67
CA MET A 1 42.34 -8.29 -89.13
C MET A 1 41.79 -6.89 -89.39
N ARG A 2 42.66 -5.89 -89.67
CA ARG A 2 42.32 -4.44 -89.84
C ARG A 2 41.66 -3.77 -88.61
N LEU A 3 41.78 -2.45 -88.37
CA LEU A 3 42.93 -1.52 -88.50
C LEU A 3 42.60 -0.25 -87.69
N ARG A 4 43.62 0.47 -87.17
CA ARG A 4 43.59 1.87 -86.64
C ARG A 4 42.93 2.12 -85.26
N SER A 5 43.28 3.16 -84.49
CA SER A 5 44.52 3.99 -84.34
C SER A 5 44.31 5.10 -83.27
N ILE A 6 45.39 5.48 -82.52
CA ILE A 6 45.81 6.90 -82.18
C ILE A 6 44.83 7.76 -81.31
N VAL A 7 45.22 8.52 -80.26
CA VAL A 7 46.51 8.82 -79.57
C VAL A 7 46.26 9.46 -78.16
N LEU A 8 47.34 9.78 -77.44
CA LEU A 8 47.54 10.62 -76.23
C LEU A 8 46.57 11.85 -76.12
N THR A 9 46.39 12.54 -74.98
CA THR A 9 47.45 13.05 -74.05
C THR A 9 46.94 13.46 -72.65
N VAL A 10 47.88 13.51 -71.69
CA VAL A 10 47.73 13.99 -70.30
C VAL A 10 47.57 15.51 -70.22
N GLY A 11 46.81 15.99 -69.24
CA GLY A 11 46.82 17.40 -68.78
C GLY A 11 46.14 17.56 -67.41
N LEU A 12 46.85 18.11 -66.41
CA LEU A 12 46.28 18.49 -65.12
C LEU A 12 45.51 19.82 -65.24
N LEU A 13 44.41 19.99 -64.50
CA LEU A 13 44.23 21.20 -63.66
C LEU A 13 43.13 21.05 -62.59
N ILE A 14 43.44 21.63 -61.45
CA ILE A 14 42.87 21.55 -60.10
C ILE A 14 41.44 22.12 -59.95
N ILE A 15 40.61 21.35 -59.23
CA ILE A 15 39.53 21.73 -58.27
C ILE A 15 38.56 22.88 -58.62
N ALA A 16 37.28 22.51 -58.75
CA ALA A 16 36.16 23.23 -58.14
C ALA A 16 35.02 22.24 -57.83
N ALA A 17 34.92 21.74 -56.59
CA ALA A 17 33.86 20.81 -56.19
C ALA A 17 32.60 21.56 -55.75
N ILE A 18 31.58 21.59 -56.60
CA ILE A 18 30.26 22.16 -56.25
C ILE A 18 29.39 21.08 -55.63
N SER A 19 28.90 21.34 -54.42
CA SER A 19 28.05 20.42 -53.65
C SER A 19 26.63 20.37 -54.20
N LEU A 20 26.26 19.23 -54.79
CA LEU A 20 24.86 18.91 -55.09
C LEU A 20 24.21 18.23 -53.89
N PHE A 21 23.32 18.95 -53.20
CA PHE A 21 22.47 18.39 -52.15
C PHE A 21 21.44 17.43 -52.76
N SER A 22 21.77 16.14 -52.78
CA SER A 22 20.75 15.08 -52.86
C SER A 22 19.93 15.09 -51.56
N TRP A 23 18.64 15.36 -51.65
CA TRP A 23 17.72 15.09 -50.54
C TRP A 23 17.65 13.58 -50.31
N GLY A 24 18.39 13.10 -49.30
CA GLY A 24 18.21 11.74 -48.80
C GLY A 24 16.84 11.64 -48.14
N ALA A 25 16.00 10.71 -48.62
CA ALA A 25 14.80 10.35 -47.88
C ALA A 25 15.22 9.82 -46.51
N THR A 26 14.78 10.48 -45.44
CA THR A 26 15.00 10.01 -44.07
C THR A 26 14.22 8.73 -43.84
N THR A 27 14.88 7.60 -44.07
CA THR A 27 14.39 6.29 -43.65
C THR A 27 14.08 6.37 -42.16
N ARG A 28 12.80 6.31 -41.81
CA ARG A 28 12.32 6.18 -40.43
C ARG A 28 13.14 5.07 -39.79
N ALA A 29 13.88 5.39 -38.73
CA ALA A 29 14.66 4.38 -38.01
C ALA A 29 13.71 3.24 -37.63
N ALA A 30 14.20 1.99 -37.70
CA ALA A 30 13.36 0.82 -37.49
C ALA A 30 12.63 0.96 -36.16
N GLN A 31 11.31 1.17 -36.25
CA GLN A 31 10.47 1.44 -35.10
C GLN A 31 10.46 0.16 -34.27
N SER A 32 10.96 0.23 -33.03
CA SER A 32 10.82 -0.86 -32.06
C SER A 32 9.36 -1.26 -31.98
N ASP A 33 9.09 -2.56 -31.83
CA ASP A 33 7.72 -3.06 -31.68
C ASP A 33 7.00 -2.23 -30.62
N PRO A 34 5.87 -1.58 -30.98
CA PRO A 34 5.30 -0.53 -30.14
C PRO A 34 4.82 -1.11 -28.82
N ALA A 35 5.09 -0.39 -27.73
CA ALA A 35 4.68 -0.83 -26.41
C ALA A 35 3.14 -0.99 -26.35
N PRO A 36 2.61 -2.06 -25.73
CA PRO A 36 1.18 -2.27 -25.61
C PRO A 36 0.57 -1.23 -24.66
N ILE A 37 -0.72 -0.93 -24.80
CA ILE A 37 -1.47 -0.26 -23.75
C ILE A 37 -1.97 -1.32 -22.77
N ARG A 38 -1.70 -1.15 -21.47
CA ARG A 38 -2.12 -2.08 -20.39
C ARG A 38 -3.16 -1.44 -19.45
N LEU A 39 -4.41 -1.84 -19.60
CA LEU A 39 -5.53 -1.46 -18.72
C LEU A 39 -6.16 -2.74 -18.13
N GLN A 40 -6.77 -2.68 -16.93
CA GLN A 40 -7.38 -3.87 -16.29
C GLN A 40 -8.34 -4.61 -17.23
N ALA A 41 -9.13 -3.85 -18.01
CA ALA A 41 -10.12 -4.41 -18.94
C ALA A 41 -9.54 -4.98 -20.25
N ALA A 42 -8.33 -4.58 -20.67
CA ALA A 42 -7.64 -5.14 -21.84
C ALA A 42 -6.17 -4.68 -21.96
N THR A 43 -5.32 -5.58 -22.48
CA THR A 43 -4.01 -5.23 -23.05
C THR A 43 -4.07 -5.30 -24.58
N PHE A 44 -3.57 -4.29 -25.30
CA PHE A 44 -3.62 -4.25 -26.77
C PHE A 44 -2.47 -3.46 -27.40
N PHE A 45 -2.15 -3.75 -28.66
CA PHE A 45 -1.08 -3.08 -29.43
C PHE A 45 -1.68 -2.03 -30.39
N PRO A 46 -1.43 -0.72 -30.18
CA PRO A 46 -2.17 0.34 -30.88
C PRO A 46 -2.01 0.41 -32.42
N THR A 47 -0.99 -0.23 -32.98
CA THR A 47 -0.67 -0.19 -34.42
C THR A 47 -1.08 -1.46 -35.17
N ALA A 48 -1.82 -2.38 -34.54
CA ALA A 48 -2.06 -3.73 -35.09
C ALA A 48 -3.24 -3.83 -36.06
N ASP A 49 -3.89 -2.71 -36.42
CA ASP A 49 -5.19 -2.64 -37.12
C ASP A 49 -6.33 -3.48 -36.50
N GLN A 50 -6.13 -3.96 -35.27
CA GLN A 50 -7.08 -4.75 -34.49
C GLN A 50 -7.33 -4.05 -33.14
N PRO A 51 -8.44 -3.30 -33.00
CA PRO A 51 -8.85 -2.81 -31.69
C PRO A 51 -9.24 -3.99 -30.78
N PRO A 52 -9.03 -3.90 -29.45
CA PRO A 52 -9.48 -4.91 -28.52
C PRO A 52 -10.99 -5.16 -28.63
N ALA A 53 -11.39 -6.42 -28.60
CA ALA A 53 -12.78 -6.84 -28.76
C ALA A 53 -13.55 -6.69 -27.44
N PHE A 54 -14.58 -5.83 -27.44
CA PHE A 54 -15.45 -5.59 -26.28
C PHE A 54 -16.88 -6.08 -26.52
N ALA A 55 -17.67 -6.17 -25.45
CA ALA A 55 -19.09 -6.48 -25.55
C ALA A 55 -19.84 -5.39 -26.36
N PRO A 56 -20.83 -5.77 -27.20
CA PRO A 56 -21.61 -4.81 -27.97
C PRO A 56 -22.27 -3.75 -27.07
N GLY A 57 -21.99 -2.47 -27.32
CA GLY A 57 -22.50 -1.36 -26.51
C GLY A 57 -21.51 -0.81 -25.48
N LEU A 58 -20.33 -1.41 -25.30
CA LEU A 58 -19.23 -0.83 -24.50
C LEU A 58 -18.19 -0.06 -25.34
N THR A 59 -18.58 0.34 -26.55
CA THR A 59 -17.75 1.07 -27.53
C THR A 59 -18.53 2.22 -28.15
N VAL A 60 -17.84 3.34 -28.42
CA VAL A 60 -18.34 4.47 -29.21
C VAL A 60 -17.41 4.74 -30.40
N ASP A 61 -18.00 5.09 -31.54
CA ASP A 61 -17.27 5.38 -32.79
C ASP A 61 -16.57 6.75 -32.77
N GLY A 62 -17.03 7.67 -31.93
CA GLY A 62 -16.52 9.04 -31.84
C GLY A 62 -17.41 9.97 -31.01
N TYR A 63 -16.90 11.17 -30.75
CA TYR A 63 -17.64 12.26 -30.12
C TYR A 63 -18.11 13.29 -31.15
N ALA A 64 -19.18 14.02 -30.86
CA ALA A 64 -19.69 15.05 -31.76
C ALA A 64 -18.69 16.25 -31.88
N PRO A 65 -18.70 17.00 -33.01
CA PRO A 65 -17.80 18.13 -33.20
C PRO A 65 -17.91 19.17 -32.07
N GLY A 66 -16.77 19.49 -31.42
CA GLY A 66 -16.71 20.40 -30.28
C GLY A 66 -17.09 19.79 -28.92
N THR A 67 -17.64 18.57 -28.88
CA THR A 67 -17.79 17.82 -27.62
C THR A 67 -16.42 17.31 -27.18
N ARG A 68 -15.97 17.74 -26.00
CA ARG A 68 -14.78 17.16 -25.37
C ARG A 68 -15.14 15.78 -24.80
N GLY A 69 -14.38 14.77 -25.21
CA GLY A 69 -14.48 13.41 -24.70
C GLY A 69 -13.10 12.89 -24.28
N TYR A 70 -13.00 11.59 -24.04
CA TYR A 70 -11.85 10.97 -23.39
C TYR A 70 -11.08 10.10 -24.37
N TYR A 71 -9.77 10.33 -24.44
CA TYR A 71 -8.87 9.70 -25.38
C TYR A 71 -7.65 9.12 -24.66
N ILE A 72 -7.06 8.08 -25.23
CA ILE A 72 -5.72 7.62 -24.88
C ILE A 72 -4.75 8.29 -25.86
N VAL A 73 -3.70 8.94 -25.34
CA VAL A 73 -2.58 9.48 -26.13
C VAL A 73 -1.31 8.75 -25.68
N GLN A 74 -0.70 7.98 -26.58
CA GLN A 74 0.56 7.28 -26.31
C GLN A 74 1.73 8.06 -26.92
N PHE A 75 2.75 8.36 -26.13
CA PHE A 75 4.00 8.96 -26.61
C PHE A 75 4.97 7.91 -27.19
N ILE A 76 5.92 8.34 -28.02
CA ILE A 76 6.89 7.46 -28.71
C ILE A 76 7.96 6.79 -27.82
N GLY A 77 7.93 7.03 -26.51
CA GLY A 77 8.94 6.56 -25.55
C GLY A 77 8.77 7.22 -24.19
N PRO A 78 9.76 7.10 -23.29
CA PRO A 78 9.74 7.71 -21.96
C PRO A 78 9.37 9.20 -22.00
N VAL A 79 8.45 9.59 -21.13
CA VAL A 79 7.66 10.82 -21.31
C VAL A 79 8.45 12.06 -20.90
N GLU A 80 8.73 12.94 -21.87
CA GLU A 80 9.24 14.29 -21.58
C GLU A 80 8.12 15.28 -21.23
N THR A 81 8.39 16.18 -20.28
CA THR A 81 7.54 17.36 -20.01
C THR A 81 7.36 18.26 -21.24
N ALA A 82 8.31 18.28 -22.18
CA ALA A 82 8.19 18.99 -23.45
C ALA A 82 7.05 18.46 -24.32
N TRP A 83 6.81 17.15 -24.33
CA TRP A 83 5.80 16.51 -25.18
C TRP A 83 4.39 16.65 -24.58
N LYS A 84 4.25 16.49 -23.26
CA LYS A 84 3.02 16.85 -22.53
C LYS A 84 2.60 18.30 -22.83
N ASN A 85 3.56 19.22 -22.82
CA ASN A 85 3.33 20.63 -23.16
C ASN A 85 2.90 20.88 -24.62
N GLN A 86 3.13 19.95 -25.56
CA GLN A 86 2.60 20.05 -26.93
C GLN A 86 1.09 19.70 -26.95
N VAL A 87 0.70 18.63 -26.26
CA VAL A 87 -0.72 18.22 -26.10
C VAL A 87 -1.54 19.35 -25.47
N THR A 88 -1.06 19.93 -24.36
CA THR A 88 -1.75 21.03 -23.67
C THR A 88 -1.89 22.29 -24.54
N LYS A 89 -0.88 22.62 -25.36
CA LYS A 89 -0.94 23.76 -26.30
C LYS A 89 -1.96 23.57 -27.42
N LEU A 90 -2.32 22.34 -27.76
CA LEU A 90 -3.34 22.04 -28.78
C LEU A 90 -4.77 22.03 -28.23
N GLY A 91 -4.93 22.13 -26.90
CA GLY A 91 -6.21 22.14 -26.17
C GLY A 91 -6.52 20.84 -25.41
N GLY A 92 -5.61 19.86 -25.41
CA GLY A 92 -5.79 18.61 -24.67
C GLY A 92 -5.49 18.76 -23.19
N GLU A 93 -6.33 18.16 -22.34
CA GLU A 93 -6.19 18.20 -20.88
C GLU A 93 -5.78 16.82 -20.36
N ILE A 94 -4.53 16.70 -19.92
CA ILE A 94 -3.97 15.45 -19.41
C ILE A 94 -4.55 15.18 -18.01
N LEU A 95 -5.15 14.01 -17.82
CA LEU A 95 -5.85 13.64 -16.59
C LEU A 95 -5.07 12.62 -15.75
N GLU A 96 -4.86 11.44 -16.32
CA GLU A 96 -4.38 10.23 -15.65
C GLU A 96 -3.27 9.61 -16.52
N TYR A 97 -2.20 9.10 -15.89
CA TYR A 97 -1.22 8.28 -16.60
C TYR A 97 -1.81 6.89 -16.87
N ILE A 98 -1.46 6.30 -18.01
CA ILE A 98 -1.74 4.92 -18.37
C ILE A 98 -0.38 4.28 -18.68
N PRO A 99 -0.12 3.01 -18.29
CA PRO A 99 1.14 2.34 -18.57
C PRO A 99 1.61 2.46 -20.03
N ASP A 100 2.92 2.28 -20.22
CA ASP A 100 3.58 2.29 -21.54
C ASP A 100 3.49 3.66 -22.25
N ASN A 101 3.83 4.72 -21.51
CA ASN A 101 3.97 6.09 -21.99
C ASN A 101 2.66 6.74 -22.46
N ALA A 102 1.53 6.29 -21.91
CA ALA A 102 0.21 6.75 -22.31
C ALA A 102 -0.43 7.68 -21.27
N PHE A 103 -1.42 8.46 -21.70
CA PHE A 103 -2.27 9.24 -20.81
C PHE A 103 -3.71 9.22 -21.26
N LYS A 104 -4.62 9.28 -20.29
CA LYS A 104 -6.01 9.67 -20.48
C LYS A 104 -6.06 11.19 -20.66
N VAL A 105 -6.57 11.65 -21.80
CA VAL A 105 -6.60 13.06 -22.20
C VAL A 105 -8.02 13.46 -22.58
N ARG A 106 -8.52 14.54 -21.97
CA ARG A 106 -9.83 15.13 -22.29
C ARG A 106 -9.70 16.16 -23.39
N MET A 107 -10.33 15.92 -24.55
CA MET A 107 -10.21 16.78 -25.73
C MET A 107 -11.36 16.58 -26.74
N ASP A 108 -11.57 17.52 -27.65
CA ASP A 108 -12.53 17.37 -28.77
C ASP A 108 -11.91 16.62 -29.97
N PRO A 109 -12.70 16.11 -30.94
CA PRO A 109 -12.16 15.36 -32.08
C PRO A 109 -11.16 16.11 -32.96
N ALA A 110 -11.28 17.43 -33.08
CA ALA A 110 -10.34 18.23 -33.87
C ALA A 110 -9.05 18.53 -33.07
N GLN A 111 -9.12 18.61 -31.74
CA GLN A 111 -7.96 18.58 -30.86
C GLN A 111 -7.23 17.24 -30.96
N ALA A 112 -7.96 16.12 -30.88
CA ALA A 112 -7.42 14.77 -30.95
C ALA A 112 -6.65 14.49 -32.26
N ALA A 113 -7.21 14.90 -33.41
CA ALA A 113 -6.53 14.78 -34.70
C ALA A 113 -5.17 15.53 -34.70
N ARG A 114 -5.14 16.80 -34.27
CA ARG A 114 -3.90 17.59 -34.21
C ARG A 114 -2.87 17.04 -33.21
N VAL A 115 -3.32 16.33 -32.17
CA VAL A 115 -2.44 15.64 -31.22
C VAL A 115 -1.84 14.38 -31.86
N GLY A 116 -2.61 13.65 -32.68
CA GLY A 116 -2.10 12.52 -33.47
C GLY A 116 -1.08 12.92 -34.54
N ASP A 117 -1.15 14.15 -35.07
CA ASP A 117 -0.16 14.71 -35.99
C ASP A 117 1.20 15.07 -35.33
N LEU A 118 1.33 14.98 -34.01
CA LEU A 118 2.58 15.28 -33.31
C LEU A 118 3.63 14.18 -33.51
N ALA A 119 4.83 14.54 -33.96
CA ALA A 119 5.95 13.61 -34.13
C ALA A 119 6.46 12.95 -32.82
N THR A 120 5.95 13.38 -31.66
CA THR A 120 6.21 12.83 -30.32
C THR A 120 5.15 11.82 -29.87
N VAL A 121 4.04 11.70 -30.60
CA VAL A 121 2.91 10.81 -30.31
C VAL A 121 3.00 9.57 -31.23
N ASN A 122 2.89 8.39 -30.63
CA ASN A 122 2.81 7.12 -31.36
C ASN A 122 1.39 6.83 -31.83
N TRP A 123 0.39 7.14 -30.98
CA TRP A 123 -1.00 6.82 -31.24
C TRP A 123 -1.98 7.71 -30.45
N VAL A 124 -3.18 7.89 -31.01
CA VAL A 124 -4.34 8.47 -30.33
C VAL A 124 -5.56 7.60 -30.62
N GLY A 125 -6.32 7.24 -29.59
CA GLY A 125 -7.60 6.53 -29.71
C GLY A 125 -8.58 6.92 -28.62
N ILE A 126 -9.82 6.45 -28.70
CA ILE A 126 -10.87 6.76 -27.71
C ILE A 126 -10.66 5.92 -26.46
N PHE A 127 -10.82 6.52 -25.27
CA PHE A 127 -10.95 5.79 -24.02
C PHE A 127 -12.37 5.21 -23.95
N GLN A 128 -12.55 4.02 -24.52
CA GLN A 128 -13.84 3.35 -24.68
C GLN A 128 -14.54 3.08 -23.33
N PRO A 129 -15.88 3.07 -23.27
CA PRO A 129 -16.65 2.72 -22.07
C PRO A 129 -16.19 1.42 -21.38
N ALA A 130 -15.78 0.41 -22.14
CA ALA A 130 -15.22 -0.83 -21.60
C ALA A 130 -14.06 -0.63 -20.62
N PHE A 131 -13.18 0.36 -20.85
CA PHE A 131 -12.03 0.64 -19.98
C PHE A 131 -12.39 1.29 -18.63
N LYS A 132 -13.67 1.60 -18.39
CA LYS A 132 -14.17 2.18 -17.14
C LYS A 132 -14.65 1.14 -16.13
N ILE A 133 -14.59 -0.15 -16.46
CA ILE A 133 -15.21 -1.24 -15.70
C ILE A 133 -14.11 -2.17 -15.17
N SER A 134 -14.02 -2.32 -13.84
CA SER A 134 -13.14 -3.32 -13.23
C SER A 134 -13.56 -4.75 -13.62
N PRO A 135 -12.61 -5.67 -13.89
CA PRO A 135 -12.90 -7.10 -14.07
C PRO A 135 -13.67 -7.70 -12.88
N THR A 136 -13.55 -7.12 -11.68
CA THR A 136 -14.30 -7.53 -10.48
C THR A 136 -15.82 -7.34 -10.60
N VAL A 137 -16.32 -6.53 -11.55
CA VAL A 137 -17.77 -6.29 -11.74
C VAL A 137 -18.25 -6.59 -13.16
N ALA A 138 -17.35 -6.73 -14.14
CA ALA A 138 -17.68 -7.02 -15.52
C ALA A 138 -18.51 -8.32 -15.65
N GLY A 139 -19.69 -8.23 -16.26
CA GLY A 139 -20.58 -9.38 -16.49
C GLY A 139 -21.21 -10.01 -15.23
N ARG A 140 -20.96 -9.48 -14.03
CA ARG A 140 -21.63 -9.93 -12.80
C ARG A 140 -23.10 -9.49 -12.78
N GLY A 141 -23.92 -10.14 -11.95
CA GLY A 141 -25.38 -10.01 -11.92
C GLY A 141 -25.89 -8.67 -11.38
N MET A 142 -26.64 -8.70 -10.28
CA MET A 142 -26.88 -7.50 -9.49
C MET A 142 -25.69 -7.32 -8.54
N SER A 143 -25.16 -6.11 -8.43
CA SER A 143 -23.93 -5.85 -7.67
C SER A 143 -23.95 -4.47 -7.03
N LEU A 144 -23.08 -4.31 -6.04
CA LEU A 144 -22.86 -3.09 -5.30
C LEU A 144 -21.50 -2.51 -5.72
N ILE A 145 -21.51 -1.31 -6.28
CA ILE A 145 -20.36 -0.73 -6.99
C ILE A 145 -20.06 0.68 -6.49
N ARG A 146 -18.77 1.04 -6.52
CA ARG A 146 -18.37 2.46 -6.47
C ARG A 146 -18.22 2.99 -7.88
N VAL A 147 -18.65 4.23 -8.09
CA VAL A 147 -18.49 4.93 -9.37
C VAL A 147 -17.76 6.25 -9.10
N ARG A 148 -16.61 6.45 -9.75
CA ARG A 148 -15.86 7.71 -9.72
C ARG A 148 -16.19 8.56 -10.95
N ILE A 149 -16.40 9.85 -10.72
CA ILE A 149 -16.62 10.87 -11.75
C ILE A 149 -15.28 11.48 -12.18
N GLU A 150 -15.20 11.92 -13.43
CA GLU A 150 -14.00 12.49 -14.04
C GLU A 150 -13.56 13.80 -13.37
N ARG A 151 -12.24 13.93 -13.14
CA ARG A 151 -11.67 15.08 -12.43
C ARG A 151 -11.94 16.37 -13.20
N GLY A 152 -12.66 17.29 -12.58
CA GLY A 152 -13.04 18.57 -13.21
C GLY A 152 -14.13 18.44 -14.28
N ALA A 153 -14.98 17.41 -14.21
CA ALA A 153 -16.29 17.38 -14.90
C ALA A 153 -17.40 18.00 -14.03
N ASP A 154 -18.60 18.19 -14.60
CA ASP A 154 -19.78 18.57 -13.82
C ASP A 154 -20.33 17.33 -13.10
N ALA A 155 -19.95 17.17 -11.83
CA ALA A 155 -20.43 16.07 -11.00
C ALA A 155 -21.95 16.09 -10.76
N ALA A 156 -22.64 17.24 -10.84
CA ALA A 156 -24.11 17.26 -10.77
C ALA A 156 -24.74 16.68 -12.05
N GLN A 157 -24.22 17.06 -13.23
CA GLN A 157 -24.65 16.51 -14.52
C GLN A 157 -24.35 15.00 -14.62
N ALA A 158 -23.13 14.57 -14.25
CA ALA A 158 -22.74 13.16 -14.25
C ALA A 158 -23.64 12.32 -13.33
N ARG A 159 -23.93 12.80 -12.10
CA ARG A 159 -24.85 12.13 -11.16
C ARG A 159 -26.28 12.02 -11.70
N ALA A 160 -26.77 13.04 -12.42
CA ALA A 160 -28.08 12.99 -13.06
C ALA A 160 -28.13 11.97 -14.21
N ALA A 161 -27.07 11.87 -15.01
CA ALA A 161 -26.96 10.87 -16.08
C ALA A 161 -26.84 9.43 -15.54
N ILE A 162 -26.07 9.22 -14.47
CA ILE A 162 -25.95 7.93 -13.78
C ILE A 162 -27.31 7.49 -13.23
N ALA A 163 -28.06 8.38 -12.57
CA ALA A 163 -29.41 8.07 -12.10
C ALA A 163 -30.41 7.78 -13.24
N ALA A 164 -30.23 8.39 -14.43
CA ALA A 164 -31.07 8.14 -15.60
C ALA A 164 -30.91 6.73 -16.21
N THR A 165 -29.87 5.98 -15.83
CA THR A 165 -29.74 4.54 -16.16
C THR A 165 -30.74 3.65 -15.41
N GLY A 166 -31.43 4.20 -14.40
CA GLY A 166 -32.29 3.45 -13.48
C GLY A 166 -31.53 2.71 -12.37
N ALA A 167 -30.20 2.86 -12.29
CA ALA A 167 -29.41 2.31 -11.19
C ALA A 167 -29.72 3.03 -9.86
N THR A 168 -29.61 2.30 -8.75
CA THR A 168 -29.97 2.81 -7.42
C THR A 168 -28.77 3.52 -6.79
N VAL A 169 -28.72 4.85 -6.84
CA VAL A 169 -27.68 5.62 -6.13
C VAL A 169 -27.95 5.63 -4.63
N LEU A 170 -27.12 4.94 -3.86
CA LEU A 170 -27.26 4.71 -2.41
C LEU A 170 -26.52 5.77 -1.58
N GLU A 171 -25.33 6.20 -2.01
CA GLU A 171 -24.51 7.23 -1.35
C GLU A 171 -23.96 8.24 -2.36
N ARG A 172 -23.58 9.44 -1.90
CA ARG A 172 -23.02 10.52 -2.71
C ARG A 172 -21.96 11.30 -1.91
N SER A 173 -20.68 11.13 -2.25
CA SER A 173 -19.57 11.89 -1.66
C SER A 173 -18.79 12.61 -2.76
N GLN A 174 -19.03 13.90 -2.93
CA GLN A 174 -18.43 14.74 -4.00
C GLN A 174 -18.56 14.12 -5.41
N ASP A 175 -17.45 13.58 -5.95
CA ASP A 175 -17.26 12.91 -7.23
C ASP A 175 -17.38 11.37 -7.16
N ILE A 176 -17.61 10.82 -5.97
CA ILE A 176 -17.71 9.38 -5.69
C ILE A 176 -19.17 9.02 -5.35
N LEU A 177 -19.65 7.88 -5.88
CA LEU A 177 -20.97 7.32 -5.59
C LEU A 177 -20.87 5.87 -5.14
N LEU A 178 -21.74 5.46 -4.21
CA LEU A 178 -22.07 4.05 -3.99
C LEU A 178 -23.40 3.77 -4.70
N VAL A 179 -23.41 2.79 -5.60
CA VAL A 179 -24.54 2.50 -6.50
C VAL A 179 -24.86 1.00 -6.48
N GLY A 180 -26.15 0.67 -6.46
CA GLY A 180 -26.66 -0.66 -6.76
C GLY A 180 -27.06 -0.76 -8.23
N ALA A 181 -26.46 -1.70 -8.98
CA ALA A 181 -26.63 -1.83 -10.43
C ALA A 181 -26.63 -3.30 -10.89
N SER A 182 -27.42 -3.62 -11.92
CA SER A 182 -27.29 -4.87 -12.68
C SER A 182 -26.24 -4.76 -13.79
N ALA A 183 -25.76 -5.89 -14.34
CA ALA A 183 -24.88 -5.95 -15.52
C ALA A 183 -25.15 -4.84 -16.58
N SER A 184 -26.37 -4.80 -17.11
CA SER A 184 -26.78 -3.83 -18.13
C SER A 184 -26.88 -2.38 -17.64
N GLN A 185 -26.99 -2.18 -16.33
CA GLN A 185 -26.87 -0.85 -15.71
C GLN A 185 -25.41 -0.44 -15.52
N VAL A 186 -24.50 -1.37 -15.20
CA VAL A 186 -23.05 -1.10 -15.22
C VAL A 186 -22.61 -0.69 -16.61
N GLU A 187 -23.06 -1.40 -17.65
CA GLU A 187 -22.82 -1.05 -19.07
C GLU A 187 -23.38 0.34 -19.43
N ALA A 188 -24.59 0.68 -18.95
CA ALA A 188 -25.18 1.99 -19.16
C ALA A 188 -24.46 3.12 -18.39
N ILE A 189 -23.96 2.85 -17.18
CA ILE A 189 -23.16 3.79 -16.37
C ILE A 189 -21.81 4.07 -17.03
N ALA A 190 -21.14 3.04 -17.57
CA ALA A 190 -19.88 3.24 -18.30
C ALA A 190 -20.05 4.15 -19.53
N ASN A 191 -21.21 4.09 -20.19
CA ASN A 191 -21.57 4.97 -21.31
C ASN A 191 -21.89 6.42 -20.89
N VAL A 192 -22.00 6.74 -19.59
CA VAL A 192 -22.04 8.13 -19.13
C VAL A 192 -20.67 8.76 -19.37
N LEU A 193 -20.65 9.88 -20.10
CA LEU A 193 -19.43 10.54 -20.60
C LEU A 193 -18.39 10.73 -19.49
N ASP A 194 -18.77 11.40 -18.41
CA ASP A 194 -17.91 11.83 -17.31
C ASP A 194 -17.81 10.81 -16.15
N VAL A 195 -18.13 9.53 -16.36
CA VAL A 195 -17.72 8.45 -15.46
C VAL A 195 -16.27 8.08 -15.75
N ALA A 196 -15.41 8.07 -14.74
CA ALA A 196 -14.00 7.71 -14.87
C ALA A 196 -13.74 6.22 -14.67
N TRP A 197 -14.38 5.63 -13.65
CA TRP A 197 -14.12 4.27 -13.17
C TRP A 197 -15.32 3.67 -12.42
N ILE A 198 -15.42 2.34 -12.42
CA ILE A 198 -16.41 1.53 -11.74
C ILE A 198 -15.72 0.30 -11.13
N GLU A 199 -15.71 0.21 -9.79
CA GLU A 199 -15.14 -0.91 -9.00
C GLU A 199 -16.21 -1.61 -8.16
N GLN A 200 -15.93 -2.85 -7.72
CA GLN A 200 -16.76 -3.49 -6.68
C GLN A 200 -16.63 -2.71 -5.36
N PHE A 201 -17.75 -2.45 -4.68
CA PHE A 201 -17.69 -2.03 -3.28
C PHE A 201 -17.59 -3.28 -2.39
N VAL A 202 -16.53 -3.33 -1.58
CA VAL A 202 -16.41 -4.24 -0.44
C VAL A 202 -16.28 -3.37 0.81
N MET A 203 -17.22 -3.51 1.74
CA MET A 203 -17.21 -2.79 3.02
C MET A 203 -15.92 -3.08 3.79
N PRO A 204 -15.20 -2.06 4.30
CA PRO A 204 -14.03 -2.29 5.12
C PRO A 204 -14.38 -2.93 6.47
N GLU A 205 -13.53 -3.85 6.91
CA GLU A 205 -13.62 -4.56 8.19
C GLU A 205 -12.33 -4.39 9.01
N LYS A 206 -12.45 -4.55 10.33
CA LYS A 206 -11.31 -4.66 11.24
C LYS A 206 -10.55 -5.95 10.92
N HIS A 207 -9.24 -5.88 10.74
CA HIS A 207 -8.40 -7.02 10.38
C HIS A 207 -8.03 -7.87 11.63
N ASN A 208 -9.05 -8.33 12.38
CA ASN A 208 -8.90 -8.96 13.70
C ASN A 208 -9.08 -10.48 13.73
N GLU A 209 -7.99 -11.24 13.75
CA GLU A 209 -7.94 -12.64 14.21
C GLU A 209 -6.87 -12.81 15.29
N TYR A 210 -7.03 -12.05 16.38
CA TYR A 210 -6.53 -12.48 17.67
C TYR A 210 -4.97 -12.78 17.73
N GLY A 211 -4.00 -11.84 17.67
CA GLY A 211 -2.56 -12.04 18.05
C GLY A 211 -1.36 -10.99 17.94
N ALA A 212 -0.25 -11.24 18.67
CA ALA A 212 0.91 -10.46 19.22
C ALA A 212 2.13 -10.00 18.44
N GLY A 213 2.82 -9.05 19.12
CA GLY A 213 4.27 -8.95 19.23
C GLY A 213 4.89 -8.59 20.59
N VAL A 214 6.22 -8.71 20.60
CA VAL A 214 7.22 -7.99 21.43
C VAL A 214 8.49 -7.65 20.60
N ILE A 215 8.73 -8.40 19.50
CA ILE A 215 10.06 -8.63 18.90
C ILE A 215 10.75 -7.41 18.25
N VAL A 216 10.01 -6.40 17.76
CA VAL A 216 10.52 -5.43 16.76
C VAL A 216 11.59 -4.42 17.24
N GLY A 217 12.16 -4.60 18.43
CA GLY A 217 13.31 -3.81 18.92
C GLY A 217 13.01 -2.37 19.38
N THR A 218 11.74 -1.93 19.37
CA THR A 218 11.32 -0.58 19.81
C THR A 218 11.76 -0.26 21.24
N SER A 219 11.73 -1.23 22.16
CA SER A 219 12.26 -1.06 23.52
C SER A 219 13.74 -0.66 23.57
N THR A 220 14.57 -1.11 22.63
CA THR A 220 15.97 -0.73 22.52
C THR A 220 16.11 0.69 21.99
N ALA A 221 15.33 1.06 20.96
CA ALA A 221 15.29 2.42 20.44
C ALA A 221 14.82 3.43 21.51
N ASN A 222 13.79 3.07 22.30
CA ASN A 222 13.34 3.86 23.45
C ASN A 222 14.47 4.04 24.49
N ALA A 223 15.23 2.99 24.79
CA ALA A 223 16.35 3.05 25.73
C ALA A 223 17.51 3.92 25.22
N ASN A 224 17.68 4.03 23.90
CA ASN A 224 18.60 4.96 23.25
C ASN A 224 18.07 6.41 23.18
N GLY A 225 16.84 6.66 23.65
CA GLY A 225 16.21 7.99 23.68
C GLY A 225 15.21 8.26 22.56
N TYR A 226 14.88 7.26 21.72
CA TYR A 226 13.92 7.37 20.61
C TYR A 226 12.60 6.69 21.02
N ASP A 227 11.71 7.49 21.60
CA ASP A 227 10.50 7.09 22.31
C ASP A 227 9.21 7.68 21.71
N GLY A 228 9.34 8.49 20.66
CA GLY A 228 8.24 9.18 20.00
C GLY A 228 7.95 10.59 20.53
N SER A 229 8.67 11.09 21.55
CA SER A 229 8.34 12.36 22.22
C SER A 229 8.37 13.63 21.36
N THR A 230 8.95 13.61 20.15
CA THR A 230 8.83 14.73 19.18
C THR A 230 7.66 14.58 18.20
N GLN A 231 6.90 13.49 18.26
CA GLN A 231 5.95 13.08 17.23
C GLN A 231 4.52 12.94 17.74
N ILE A 232 3.57 13.06 16.80
CA ILE A 232 2.16 12.74 17.01
C ILE A 232 1.79 11.63 16.02
N ALA A 233 1.22 10.55 16.55
CA ALA A 233 0.66 9.45 15.78
C ALA A 233 -0.87 9.53 15.78
N ALA A 234 -1.46 9.27 14.62
CA ALA A 234 -2.90 9.13 14.43
C ALA A 234 -3.29 7.64 14.36
N VAL A 235 -4.46 7.31 14.90
CA VAL A 235 -5.06 5.98 14.83
C VAL A 235 -6.52 6.15 14.42
N ALA A 236 -6.89 5.61 13.26
CA ALA A 236 -8.28 5.54 12.81
C ALA A 236 -8.78 4.11 12.91
N ASP A 237 -9.74 3.87 13.80
CA ASP A 237 -10.12 2.53 14.26
C ASP A 237 -11.52 2.56 14.91
N THR A 238 -11.91 1.56 15.71
CA THR A 238 -13.27 1.41 16.25
C THR A 238 -13.67 2.57 17.16
N GLY A 239 -13.03 2.64 18.32
CA GLY A 239 -13.20 3.64 19.38
C GLY A 239 -11.99 3.57 20.34
N ILE A 240 -11.95 4.40 21.39
CA ILE A 240 -10.89 4.30 22.40
C ILE A 240 -11.43 4.40 23.83
N GLY A 241 -11.46 3.26 24.53
CA GLY A 241 -11.97 3.09 25.88
C GLY A 241 -13.33 3.75 26.06
N GLY A 242 -13.45 4.61 27.08
CA GLY A 242 -14.64 5.42 27.35
C GLY A 242 -14.77 6.69 26.48
N GLY A 243 -14.11 6.78 25.33
CA GLY A 243 -14.25 7.83 24.32
C GLY A 243 -13.79 9.24 24.69
N THR A 244 -12.99 9.40 25.75
CA THR A 244 -12.40 10.70 26.13
C THR A 244 -10.93 10.53 26.52
N ALA A 245 -10.15 11.62 26.46
CA ALA A 245 -8.74 11.61 26.87
C ALA A 245 -8.51 11.10 28.30
N ALA A 246 -9.48 11.28 29.21
CA ALA A 246 -9.41 10.80 30.59
C ALA A 246 -9.91 9.34 30.79
N THR A 247 -10.45 8.71 29.73
CA THR A 247 -11.07 7.38 29.78
C THR A 247 -10.56 6.43 28.69
N ALA A 248 -9.59 6.86 27.87
CA ALA A 248 -8.98 6.11 26.78
C ALA A 248 -8.32 4.81 27.27
N HIS A 249 -7.24 4.93 28.05
CA HIS A 249 -6.57 3.82 28.74
C HIS A 249 -5.74 4.41 29.92
N PRO A 250 -5.54 3.70 31.05
CA PRO A 250 -4.68 4.19 32.14
C PRO A 250 -3.27 4.59 31.67
N ASP A 251 -2.72 3.82 30.74
CA ASP A 251 -1.35 4.01 30.19
C ASP A 251 -1.31 4.90 28.94
N ILE A 252 -2.41 5.59 28.61
CA ILE A 252 -2.45 6.65 27.59
C ILE A 252 -2.87 7.93 28.33
N PRO A 253 -1.93 8.67 28.95
CA PRO A 253 -2.25 9.83 29.76
C PRO A 253 -3.01 10.89 28.95
N ALA A 254 -4.04 11.47 29.55
CA ALA A 254 -4.86 12.51 28.92
C ALA A 254 -4.06 13.71 28.38
N ALA A 255 -2.84 13.95 28.90
CA ALA A 255 -1.93 14.99 28.43
C ALA A 255 -1.16 14.64 27.14
N ARG A 256 -1.08 13.35 26.75
CA ARG A 256 -0.56 12.91 25.44
C ARG A 256 -1.64 12.83 24.37
N VAL A 257 -2.92 12.82 24.75
CA VAL A 257 -4.04 12.84 23.80
C VAL A 257 -4.23 14.27 23.27
N VAL A 258 -3.83 14.48 22.02
CA VAL A 258 -4.00 15.74 21.28
C VAL A 258 -5.47 15.95 20.96
N ASN A 259 -6.13 14.91 20.42
CA ASN A 259 -7.55 14.96 20.08
C ASN A 259 -8.19 13.57 19.99
N ILE A 260 -9.52 13.52 20.14
CA ILE A 260 -10.34 12.33 19.86
C ILE A 260 -11.55 12.78 19.04
N TYR A 261 -11.63 12.28 17.81
CA TYR A 261 -12.74 12.53 16.90
C TYR A 261 -13.71 11.35 16.84
N ASN A 262 -14.99 11.67 16.74
CA ASN A 262 -16.07 10.76 16.35
C ASN A 262 -16.38 10.98 14.86
N TRP A 263 -16.22 9.93 14.06
CA TRP A 263 -16.79 9.84 12.71
C TRP A 263 -17.98 8.85 12.78
N PRO A 264 -19.23 9.32 12.87
CA PRO A 264 -20.37 8.42 13.05
C PRO A 264 -20.83 7.77 11.74
N GLY A 265 -20.34 8.26 10.60
CA GLY A 265 -20.89 7.99 9.28
C GLY A 265 -22.19 8.78 9.03
N SER A 266 -22.98 8.33 8.06
CA SER A 266 -24.33 8.85 7.82
C SER A 266 -25.24 7.77 7.23
N ALA A 267 -26.55 7.86 7.49
CA ALA A 267 -27.51 6.91 6.95
C ALA A 267 -27.65 7.11 5.43
N GLY A 268 -27.42 6.05 4.67
CA GLY A 268 -27.10 6.06 3.25
C GLY A 268 -26.16 4.90 2.91
N GLY A 269 -25.90 4.67 1.62
CA GLY A 269 -25.05 3.56 1.20
C GLY A 269 -25.61 2.21 1.65
N CYS A 270 -24.84 1.47 2.44
CA CYS A 270 -25.29 0.24 3.09
C CYS A 270 -25.96 0.44 4.45
N PHE A 271 -25.90 1.62 5.06
CA PHE A 271 -26.37 1.84 6.42
C PHE A 271 -27.78 2.44 6.43
N GLN A 272 -28.78 1.62 6.76
CA GLN A 272 -30.19 2.04 6.83
C GLN A 272 -30.45 2.94 8.04
N THR A 273 -29.87 2.59 9.18
CA THR A 273 -29.88 3.38 10.42
C THR A 273 -28.54 3.23 11.13
N LEU A 274 -28.19 4.22 11.95
CA LEU A 274 -26.96 4.27 12.74
C LEU A 274 -27.30 4.62 14.18
N VAL A 275 -26.59 4.02 15.14
CA VAL A 275 -26.56 4.45 16.54
C VAL A 275 -25.19 5.05 16.79
N ASN A 276 -25.14 6.38 16.92
CA ASN A 276 -23.92 7.10 17.28
C ASN A 276 -23.69 6.99 18.79
N ASP A 277 -22.65 6.24 19.18
CA ASP A 277 -22.25 6.00 20.57
C ASP A 277 -21.04 6.86 21.00
N GLY A 278 -20.40 7.59 20.09
CA GLY A 278 -19.39 8.60 20.39
C GLY A 278 -18.03 8.28 19.77
N ALA A 279 -16.98 8.32 20.58
CA ALA A 279 -15.68 7.76 20.23
C ALA A 279 -15.33 6.54 21.10
N ILE A 280 -16.38 5.87 21.57
CA ILE A 280 -16.35 4.88 22.65
C ILE A 280 -16.11 3.50 22.05
N ASP A 281 -15.17 2.73 22.59
CA ASP A 281 -14.85 1.39 22.10
C ASP A 281 -15.82 0.37 22.72
N VAL A 282 -16.98 0.19 22.08
CA VAL A 282 -18.17 -0.45 22.68
C VAL A 282 -18.35 -1.95 22.36
N ASP A 283 -17.84 -2.46 21.25
CA ASP A 283 -18.06 -3.86 20.83
C ASP A 283 -16.82 -4.73 21.04
N SER A 284 -15.73 -4.29 20.42
CA SER A 284 -14.52 -5.08 20.23
C SER A 284 -13.47 -4.82 21.29
N GLY A 285 -13.19 -3.55 21.61
CA GLY A 285 -11.96 -3.15 22.29
C GLY A 285 -10.78 -2.98 21.33
N HIS A 286 -11.01 -3.05 20.02
CA HIS A 286 -9.99 -3.15 18.98
C HIS A 286 -9.18 -1.85 18.86
N GLY A 287 -9.84 -0.71 18.69
CA GLY A 287 -9.17 0.60 18.58
C GLY A 287 -8.42 1.03 19.84
N THR A 288 -8.87 0.61 21.03
CA THR A 288 -8.11 0.78 22.27
C THR A 288 -6.82 -0.03 22.24
N HIS A 289 -6.91 -1.26 21.77
CA HIS A 289 -5.81 -2.20 21.74
C HIS A 289 -4.75 -1.81 20.69
N THR A 290 -5.18 -1.43 19.49
CA THR A 290 -4.29 -0.92 18.43
C THR A 290 -3.62 0.40 18.85
N ALA A 291 -4.36 1.36 19.42
CA ALA A 291 -3.78 2.62 19.91
C ALA A 291 -2.76 2.40 21.04
N ALA A 292 -3.04 1.47 21.96
CA ALA A 292 -2.09 1.08 23.00
C ALA A 292 -0.81 0.44 22.40
N SER A 293 -0.93 -0.41 21.37
CA SER A 293 0.25 -0.98 20.69
C SER A 293 1.09 0.06 19.94
N VAL A 294 0.51 1.19 19.52
CA VAL A 294 1.29 2.33 19.01
C VAL A 294 2.04 3.04 20.15
N LEU A 295 1.34 3.48 21.20
CA LEU A 295 1.86 4.52 22.12
C LEU A 295 1.43 4.43 23.60
N SER A 296 1.10 3.24 24.12
CA SER A 296 0.93 3.03 25.57
C SER A 296 2.25 3.21 26.33
N ASP A 297 2.22 3.88 27.50
CA ASP A 297 3.36 3.92 28.45
C ASP A 297 3.71 2.52 28.97
N GLY A 298 2.69 1.65 29.06
CA GLY A 298 2.74 0.31 29.65
C GLY A 298 2.58 0.28 31.17
N GLY A 299 2.17 -0.89 31.66
CA GLY A 299 1.98 -1.16 33.08
C GLY A 299 3.29 -1.21 33.89
N PRO A 300 3.22 -1.41 35.22
CA PRO A 300 4.39 -1.41 36.11
C PRO A 300 5.48 -2.45 35.79
N GLY A 301 5.14 -3.52 35.08
CA GLY A 301 6.07 -4.54 34.54
C GLY A 301 6.36 -4.38 33.04
N GLY A 302 5.86 -3.34 32.40
CA GLY A 302 5.90 -3.12 30.94
C GLY A 302 4.75 -3.81 30.19
N GLU A 303 3.69 -4.23 30.88
CA GLU A 303 2.51 -4.84 30.27
C GLU A 303 1.87 -3.89 29.25
N GLY A 304 1.59 -4.38 28.03
CA GLY A 304 0.90 -3.58 27.00
C GLY A 304 1.58 -2.29 26.58
N LYS A 305 2.89 -2.15 26.78
CA LYS A 305 3.66 -0.97 26.33
C LYS A 305 3.70 -0.88 24.80
N GLY A 306 3.45 0.32 24.27
CA GLY A 306 3.51 0.61 22.83
C GLY A 306 4.92 0.85 22.29
N GLY A 307 5.06 0.88 20.96
CA GLY A 307 6.34 1.12 20.30
C GLY A 307 6.91 2.54 20.53
N ALA A 308 6.04 3.55 20.56
CA ALA A 308 6.36 4.96 20.72
C ALA A 308 5.67 5.53 21.98
N PRO A 309 6.07 5.09 23.19
CA PRO A 309 5.34 5.38 24.43
C PRO A 309 5.21 6.87 24.73
N ALA A 310 6.14 7.72 24.32
CA ALA A 310 6.11 9.15 24.63
C ALA A 310 5.37 10.00 23.57
N ALA A 311 4.88 9.39 22.48
CA ALA A 311 4.22 10.09 21.39
C ALA A 311 2.85 10.67 21.78
N GLY A 312 2.46 11.75 21.10
CA GLY A 312 1.10 12.27 21.14
C GLY A 312 0.12 11.42 20.33
N LEU A 313 -1.14 11.36 20.76
CA LEU A 313 -2.23 10.62 20.08
C LEU A 313 -3.26 11.57 19.47
N VAL A 314 -3.57 11.39 18.19
CA VAL A 314 -4.86 11.76 17.59
C VAL A 314 -5.66 10.48 17.36
N PHE A 315 -6.84 10.35 17.95
CA PHE A 315 -7.71 9.20 17.70
C PHE A 315 -8.91 9.57 16.82
N GLN A 316 -9.29 8.68 15.89
CA GLN A 316 -10.45 8.83 15.03
C GLN A 316 -11.31 7.57 15.12
N ALA A 317 -12.37 7.63 15.93
CA ALA A 317 -13.33 6.54 16.07
C ALA A 317 -14.25 6.49 14.83
N THR A 318 -14.43 5.28 14.30
CA THR A 318 -15.15 5.02 13.05
C THR A 318 -16.13 3.85 13.13
N GLU A 319 -16.12 3.05 14.20
CA GLU A 319 -17.10 1.97 14.41
C GLU A 319 -18.37 2.52 15.05
N ASN A 320 -19.55 2.18 14.49
CA ASN A 320 -20.86 2.44 15.10
C ASN A 320 -21.77 1.24 14.85
N TRP A 321 -22.83 1.07 15.63
CA TRP A 321 -23.85 0.07 15.30
C TRP A 321 -24.72 0.53 14.13
N ALA A 322 -24.89 -0.33 13.13
CA ALA A 322 -25.77 -0.10 11.99
C ALA A 322 -26.81 -1.21 11.80
N THR A 323 -27.97 -0.83 11.25
CA THR A 323 -28.83 -1.76 10.50
C THR A 323 -28.45 -1.65 9.03
N ILE A 324 -28.16 -2.78 8.39
CA ILE A 324 -27.75 -2.80 6.97
C ILE A 324 -28.97 -2.80 6.05
N THR A 325 -28.92 -2.05 4.94
CA THR A 325 -29.99 -2.04 3.95
C THR A 325 -30.21 -3.43 3.35
N VAL A 326 -31.47 -3.80 3.09
CA VAL A 326 -31.83 -5.08 2.44
C VAL A 326 -31.07 -5.30 1.12
N TYR A 327 -30.73 -4.22 0.41
CA TYR A 327 -29.92 -4.28 -0.79
C TYR A 327 -28.49 -4.80 -0.50
N CYS A 328 -27.80 -4.23 0.49
CA CYS A 328 -26.45 -4.67 0.86
C CYS A 328 -26.45 -6.04 1.58
N GLN A 329 -27.52 -6.42 2.27
CA GLN A 329 -27.68 -7.78 2.79
C GLN A 329 -27.71 -8.81 1.64
N ILE A 330 -28.55 -8.60 0.63
CA ILE A 330 -28.76 -9.57 -0.47
C ILE A 330 -27.58 -9.59 -1.46
N PHE A 331 -27.01 -8.44 -1.81
CA PHE A 331 -26.00 -8.33 -2.88
C PHE A 331 -24.56 -8.11 -2.37
N GLY A 332 -24.37 -7.83 -1.08
CA GLY A 332 -23.06 -7.77 -0.43
C GLY A 332 -22.82 -8.86 0.61
N GLY A 333 -23.84 -9.66 0.97
CA GLY A 333 -23.74 -10.75 1.95
C GLY A 333 -23.69 -10.29 3.42
N TYR A 334 -23.79 -8.99 3.69
CA TYR A 334 -23.61 -8.43 5.03
C TYR A 334 -24.75 -8.79 6.00
N PRO A 335 -24.46 -8.99 7.30
CA PRO A 335 -25.49 -9.29 8.29
C PRO A 335 -26.45 -8.12 8.49
N ALA A 336 -27.70 -8.41 8.86
CA ALA A 336 -28.76 -7.41 8.90
C ALA A 336 -28.54 -6.28 9.93
N ASN A 337 -27.79 -6.56 11.01
CA ASN A 337 -27.33 -5.56 11.97
C ASN A 337 -25.96 -5.98 12.51
N GLY A 338 -25.19 -5.03 13.03
CA GLY A 338 -23.88 -5.25 13.63
C GLY A 338 -23.15 -3.94 13.89
N TYR A 339 -21.92 -4.06 14.41
CA TYR A 339 -20.95 -2.97 14.43
C TYR A 339 -20.14 -2.99 13.12
N PHE A 340 -19.94 -1.81 12.54
CA PHE A 340 -19.23 -1.64 11.26
C PHE A 340 -18.45 -0.31 11.27
N LEU A 341 -17.44 -0.18 10.41
CA LEU A 341 -16.61 1.02 10.24
C LEU A 341 -17.34 2.13 9.45
N THR A 342 -18.53 2.52 9.90
CA THR A 342 -19.44 3.48 9.26
C THR A 342 -18.85 4.87 9.10
N GLY A 343 -17.87 5.23 9.93
CA GLY A 343 -17.20 6.51 9.95
C GLY A 343 -16.20 6.73 8.81
N LEU A 344 -15.74 5.68 8.14
CA LEU A 344 -14.77 5.79 7.06
C LEU A 344 -15.36 6.56 5.87
N PRO A 345 -14.84 7.74 5.52
CA PRO A 345 -15.39 8.54 4.44
C PRO A 345 -15.09 7.89 3.08
N SER A 346 -16.04 7.96 2.14
CA SER A 346 -15.85 7.53 0.74
C SER A 346 -14.65 8.19 0.04
N ASP A 347 -14.12 9.30 0.58
CA ASP A 347 -12.79 9.83 0.26
C ASP A 347 -11.93 9.90 1.53
N LEU A 348 -11.00 8.95 1.66
CA LEU A 348 -10.09 8.80 2.80
C LEU A 348 -9.15 10.00 3.01
N ARG A 349 -8.92 10.85 2.01
CA ARG A 349 -8.07 12.05 2.15
C ARG A 349 -8.60 13.00 3.23
N ASN A 350 -9.91 13.00 3.47
CA ASN A 350 -10.55 13.82 4.50
C ASN A 350 -10.22 13.33 5.93
N LEU A 351 -10.09 12.01 6.11
CA LEU A 351 -9.68 11.38 7.38
C LEU A 351 -8.22 11.74 7.69
N TYR A 352 -7.32 11.51 6.72
CA TYR A 352 -5.90 11.82 6.84
C TYR A 352 -5.64 13.32 7.03
N GLN A 353 -6.38 14.20 6.34
CA GLN A 353 -6.22 15.65 6.45
C GLN A 353 -6.59 16.17 7.85
N GLN A 354 -7.62 15.61 8.48
CA GLN A 354 -7.98 15.97 9.86
C GLN A 354 -6.84 15.66 10.82
N ALA A 355 -6.30 14.43 10.78
CA ALA A 355 -5.15 14.03 11.59
C ALA A 355 -3.89 14.88 11.31
N TYR A 356 -3.60 15.16 10.03
CA TYR A 356 -2.45 15.96 9.61
C TYR A 356 -2.50 17.41 10.12
N ASN A 357 -3.70 18.00 10.18
CA ASN A 357 -3.95 19.35 10.68
C ASN A 357 -3.69 19.47 12.19
N ASP A 358 -4.01 18.43 12.95
CA ASP A 358 -3.71 18.32 14.39
C ASP A 358 -2.23 17.93 14.66
N GLY A 359 -1.40 17.88 13.61
CA GLY A 359 0.04 17.69 13.71
C GLY A 359 0.52 16.23 13.58
N ALA A 360 -0.38 15.26 13.35
CA ALA A 360 0.04 13.88 13.16
C ALA A 360 0.91 13.70 11.91
N ARG A 361 1.96 12.86 12.02
CA ARG A 361 2.88 12.51 10.92
C ARG A 361 3.12 11.02 10.74
N VAL A 362 2.53 10.21 11.61
CA VAL A 362 2.26 8.78 11.38
C VAL A 362 0.76 8.55 11.48
N HIS A 363 0.18 7.72 10.61
CA HIS A 363 -1.23 7.37 10.63
C HIS A 363 -1.40 5.85 10.51
N SER A 364 -1.88 5.23 11.58
CA SER A 364 -2.13 3.78 11.68
C SER A 364 -3.56 3.45 11.27
N ASN A 365 -3.73 2.39 10.49
CA ASN A 365 -5.03 1.92 10.00
C ASN A 365 -5.08 0.38 10.05
N SER A 366 -5.81 -0.16 11.02
CA SER A 366 -5.93 -1.61 11.28
C SER A 366 -7.23 -2.18 10.70
N TRP A 367 -7.46 -1.90 9.42
CA TRP A 367 -8.67 -2.26 8.70
C TRP A 367 -8.43 -2.22 7.18
N GLY A 368 -9.34 -2.84 6.44
CA GLY A 368 -9.33 -2.84 4.99
C GLY A 368 -10.47 -3.67 4.41
N SER A 369 -10.46 -3.83 3.10
CA SER A 369 -11.40 -4.63 2.34
C SER A 369 -10.65 -5.79 1.69
N ALA A 370 -11.11 -7.03 1.88
CA ALA A 370 -10.59 -8.20 1.18
C ALA A 370 -10.93 -8.10 -0.32
N VAL A 371 -9.93 -7.78 -1.15
CA VAL A 371 -10.10 -7.51 -2.60
C VAL A 371 -9.06 -8.19 -3.50
N ALA A 372 -8.22 -9.08 -2.96
CA ALA A 372 -7.19 -9.82 -3.70
C ALA A 372 -6.34 -8.92 -4.61
N GLY A 373 -5.43 -8.14 -4.01
CA GLY A 373 -4.40 -7.40 -4.75
C GLY A 373 -4.84 -6.12 -5.47
N ASP A 374 -6.14 -5.89 -5.71
CA ASP A 374 -6.66 -4.79 -6.52
C ASP A 374 -6.30 -3.37 -6.02
N TYR A 375 -6.00 -2.47 -6.95
CA TYR A 375 -5.68 -1.07 -6.69
C TYR A 375 -6.96 -0.20 -6.73
N THR A 376 -7.77 -0.34 -5.68
CA THR A 376 -9.02 0.40 -5.53
C THR A 376 -8.85 1.92 -5.41
N LEU A 377 -9.95 2.65 -5.54
CA LEU A 377 -10.07 4.08 -5.24
C LEU A 377 -9.60 4.47 -3.83
N ASN A 378 -9.69 3.57 -2.83
CA ASN A 378 -9.12 3.84 -1.51
C ASN A 378 -7.57 3.90 -1.58
N SER A 379 -6.96 3.00 -2.34
CA SER A 379 -5.51 2.94 -2.56
C SER A 379 -5.03 4.17 -3.34
N ALA A 380 -5.75 4.55 -4.39
CA ALA A 380 -5.49 5.78 -5.16
C ALA A 380 -5.61 7.07 -4.30
N ASN A 381 -6.64 7.16 -3.44
CA ASN A 381 -6.81 8.29 -2.51
C ASN A 381 -5.67 8.38 -1.49
N THR A 382 -5.18 7.24 -0.99
CA THR A 382 -4.09 7.19 -0.01
C THR A 382 -2.74 7.54 -0.64
N ASP A 383 -2.41 6.99 -1.82
CA ASP A 383 -1.23 7.41 -2.57
C ASP A 383 -1.27 8.90 -2.91
N SER A 384 -2.45 9.42 -3.29
CA SER A 384 -2.66 10.84 -3.57
C SER A 384 -2.47 11.74 -2.34
N PHE A 385 -2.71 11.23 -1.12
CA PHE A 385 -2.49 12.01 0.10
C PHE A 385 -1.00 12.11 0.44
N ILE A 386 -0.27 10.99 0.36
CA ILE A 386 1.17 10.94 0.67
C ILE A 386 1.98 11.66 -0.42
N TRP A 387 1.54 11.64 -1.68
CA TRP A 387 2.13 12.42 -2.76
C TRP A 387 2.11 13.93 -2.48
N THR A 388 1.00 14.45 -1.94
CA THR A 388 0.86 15.89 -1.62
C THR A 388 1.39 16.26 -0.24
N ASN A 389 1.36 15.34 0.74
CA ASN A 389 1.84 15.51 2.10
C ASN A 389 3.00 14.53 2.36
N ARG A 390 4.16 14.78 1.75
CA ARG A 390 5.29 13.83 1.71
C ARG A 390 5.86 13.44 3.07
N ASP A 391 5.55 14.16 4.15
CA ASP A 391 5.97 13.87 5.53
C ASP A 391 4.91 13.10 6.34
N MET A 392 3.74 12.78 5.77
CA MET A 392 2.77 11.88 6.39
C MET A 392 3.09 10.42 6.07
N THR A 393 3.60 9.69 7.05
CA THR A 393 3.78 8.23 6.95
C THR A 393 2.45 7.54 7.25
N ILE A 394 1.94 6.69 6.37
CA ILE A 394 0.69 5.95 6.60
C ILE A 394 0.99 4.45 6.60
N THR A 395 0.52 3.73 7.61
CA THR A 395 0.63 2.28 7.71
C THR A 395 -0.72 1.62 7.54
N PHE A 396 -0.73 0.42 6.95
CA PHE A 396 -1.91 -0.42 6.81
C PHE A 396 -1.59 -1.88 7.14
N SER A 397 -2.45 -2.50 7.93
CA SER A 397 -2.59 -3.96 8.03
C SER A 397 -2.81 -4.59 6.65
N ALA A 398 -2.06 -5.63 6.29
CA ALA A 398 -2.10 -6.26 4.97
C ALA A 398 -3.44 -6.96 4.62
N GLY A 399 -4.25 -7.29 5.63
CA GLY A 399 -5.40 -8.17 5.50
C GLY A 399 -5.07 -9.58 6.01
N ASN A 400 -6.12 -10.37 6.21
CA ASN A 400 -6.03 -11.69 6.81
C ASN A 400 -6.78 -12.75 5.99
N SER A 401 -6.74 -12.58 4.67
CA SER A 401 -7.40 -13.49 3.72
C SER A 401 -6.46 -14.61 3.26
N GLY A 402 -5.41 -14.90 4.03
CA GLY A 402 -4.54 -16.06 3.81
C GLY A 402 -5.33 -17.37 3.94
N ALA A 403 -5.25 -18.21 2.92
CA ALA A 403 -5.98 -19.47 2.83
C ALA A 403 -5.13 -20.55 2.14
N ASP A 404 -5.39 -21.82 2.45
CA ASP A 404 -4.87 -22.98 1.71
C ASP A 404 -6.04 -23.56 0.90
N ALA A 405 -6.39 -22.90 -0.20
CA ALA A 405 -7.50 -23.29 -1.05
C ALA A 405 -7.14 -24.53 -1.89
N ASN A 406 -5.87 -24.70 -2.22
CA ASN A 406 -5.38 -25.84 -3.00
C ASN A 406 -5.14 -27.12 -2.15
N ASN A 407 -5.04 -26.99 -0.82
CA ASN A 407 -4.79 -28.04 0.18
C ASN A 407 -3.40 -28.68 0.07
N ASN A 408 -2.35 -27.85 -0.04
CA ASN A 408 -0.94 -28.27 -0.01
C ASN A 408 -0.21 -27.98 1.31
N GLY A 409 -0.81 -27.22 2.23
CA GLY A 409 -0.14 -26.78 3.47
C GLY A 409 0.74 -25.55 3.30
N VAL A 410 0.53 -24.75 2.26
CA VAL A 410 1.14 -23.43 2.07
C VAL A 410 0.03 -22.39 1.90
N VAL A 411 0.23 -21.17 2.37
CA VAL A 411 -0.74 -20.09 2.19
C VAL A 411 -0.69 -19.60 0.75
N ASP A 412 -1.83 -19.64 0.06
CA ASP A 412 -1.96 -19.18 -1.32
C ASP A 412 -1.66 -17.66 -1.45
N ASN A 413 -1.00 -17.31 -2.54
CA ASN A 413 -0.70 -15.94 -2.94
C ASN A 413 -1.97 -15.16 -3.34
N ASP A 414 -1.84 -13.85 -3.54
CA ASP A 414 -2.90 -12.94 -4.01
C ASP A 414 -4.10 -12.79 -3.04
N SER A 415 -3.81 -12.32 -1.83
CA SER A 415 -4.81 -12.10 -0.76
C SER A 415 -4.72 -10.72 -0.08
N ILE A 416 -3.85 -9.80 -0.52
CA ILE A 416 -3.69 -8.45 0.07
C ILE A 416 -4.99 -7.63 -0.04
N GLY A 417 -5.40 -7.01 1.08
CA GLY A 417 -6.55 -6.12 1.14
C GLY A 417 -6.23 -4.67 0.76
N ALA A 418 -7.23 -3.92 0.29
CA ALA A 418 -7.12 -2.48 0.08
C ALA A 418 -7.61 -1.72 1.34
N PRO A 419 -6.97 -0.62 1.78
CA PRO A 419 -6.00 0.22 1.06
C PRO A 419 -4.54 -0.24 1.10
N ALA A 420 -4.24 -1.41 1.68
CA ALA A 420 -2.88 -1.94 1.81
C ALA A 420 -2.22 -2.31 0.45
N THR A 421 -2.98 -2.32 -0.65
CA THR A 421 -2.46 -2.40 -2.03
C THR A 421 -1.83 -1.10 -2.55
N ALA A 422 -1.95 0.02 -1.81
CA ALA A 422 -1.34 1.31 -2.16
C ALA A 422 0.21 1.25 -2.20
N LYS A 423 0.82 2.10 -3.03
CA LYS A 423 2.29 2.12 -3.26
C LYS A 423 3.05 2.82 -2.13
N ASN A 424 2.49 3.93 -1.65
CA ASN A 424 3.16 4.90 -0.80
C ASN A 424 3.01 4.61 0.69
N VAL A 425 2.07 3.72 1.07
CA VAL A 425 1.90 3.23 2.45
C VAL A 425 2.99 2.23 2.82
N ILE A 426 3.15 1.99 4.13
CA ILE A 426 3.84 0.81 4.66
C ILE A 426 2.77 -0.25 4.94
N THR A 427 2.75 -1.31 4.15
CA THR A 427 1.85 -2.46 4.31
C THR A 427 2.48 -3.52 5.19
N VAL A 428 1.75 -3.97 6.19
CA VAL A 428 2.29 -4.75 7.31
C VAL A 428 1.58 -6.10 7.41
N GLY A 429 2.30 -7.17 7.06
CA GLY A 429 1.85 -8.55 7.32
C GLY A 429 2.12 -8.96 8.77
N ALA A 430 1.70 -10.16 9.16
CA ALA A 430 1.87 -10.69 10.51
C ALA A 430 2.86 -11.86 10.52
N SER A 431 3.98 -11.72 11.24
CA SER A 431 4.78 -12.86 11.73
C SER A 431 4.14 -13.42 13.00
N GLU A 432 4.64 -14.52 13.56
CA GLU A 432 4.29 -14.87 14.94
C GLU A 432 5.04 -14.03 15.99
N ASN A 433 4.73 -14.30 17.26
CA ASN A 433 5.48 -13.83 18.41
C ASN A 433 6.27 -14.91 19.16
N GLU A 434 7.44 -14.51 19.63
CA GLU A 434 8.38 -15.33 20.41
C GLU A 434 7.95 -15.37 21.88
N ARG A 435 6.91 -16.17 22.17
CA ARG A 435 6.36 -16.35 23.54
C ARG A 435 6.08 -17.82 23.90
N ALA A 436 7.00 -18.71 23.55
CA ALA A 436 6.90 -20.16 23.77
C ALA A 436 6.58 -20.64 25.21
N ASN A 437 6.59 -19.77 26.23
CA ASN A 437 6.42 -20.16 27.65
C ASN A 437 5.51 -19.23 28.48
N GLY A 438 4.60 -18.45 27.90
CA GLY A 438 3.62 -17.72 28.74
C GLY A 438 2.62 -16.78 28.07
N PHE A 439 1.33 -17.09 28.23
CA PHE A 439 0.17 -16.27 27.89
C PHE A 439 -0.76 -16.12 29.11
N PRO A 440 -0.27 -15.50 30.21
CA PRO A 440 -0.99 -15.47 31.48
C PRO A 440 -2.39 -14.84 31.39
N CYS A 441 -3.28 -15.32 32.26
CA CYS A 441 -4.64 -14.82 32.40
C CYS A 441 -4.96 -14.52 33.87
N ASP A 442 -6.03 -13.76 34.12
CA ASP A 442 -6.48 -13.46 35.48
C ASP A 442 -7.19 -14.68 36.12
N THR A 443 -6.54 -15.29 37.11
CA THR A 443 -7.08 -16.40 37.92
C THR A 443 -8.20 -16.00 38.90
N GLY A 444 -8.47 -14.70 39.07
CA GLY A 444 -9.65 -14.18 39.74
C GLY A 444 -10.93 -14.27 38.91
N LEU A 445 -10.83 -14.50 37.59
CA LEU A 445 -11.99 -14.59 36.71
C LEU A 445 -12.71 -15.93 36.83
N GLY A 446 -13.90 -15.91 37.44
CA GLY A 446 -14.77 -17.07 37.64
C GLY A 446 -15.59 -17.53 36.43
N TYR A 447 -15.41 -16.93 35.25
CA TYR A 447 -16.13 -17.32 34.03
C TYR A 447 -15.32 -18.30 33.18
N THR A 448 -16.00 -19.14 32.40
CA THR A 448 -15.36 -20.07 31.45
C THR A 448 -15.09 -19.39 30.12
N SER A 449 -13.89 -19.56 29.58
CA SER A 449 -13.50 -19.04 28.26
C SER A 449 -14.39 -19.62 27.14
N THR A 450 -14.60 -18.79 26.12
CA THR A 450 -15.34 -19.10 24.88
C THR A 450 -14.41 -19.30 23.67
N ASP A 451 -13.09 -19.23 23.87
CA ASP A 451 -12.12 -19.53 22.82
C ASP A 451 -12.17 -21.03 22.47
N ALA A 452 -12.06 -21.35 21.18
CA ALA A 452 -12.23 -22.70 20.65
C ALA A 452 -11.33 -23.77 21.31
N TYR A 453 -10.12 -23.41 21.75
CA TYR A 453 -9.14 -24.36 22.32
C TYR A 453 -9.26 -24.55 23.82
N GLN A 454 -10.00 -23.67 24.48
CA GLN A 454 -10.16 -23.64 25.94
C GLN A 454 -11.62 -23.43 26.35
N THR A 455 -12.56 -23.82 25.48
CA THR A 455 -14.00 -23.72 25.71
C THR A 455 -14.39 -24.48 26.98
N GLY A 456 -15.03 -23.78 27.92
CA GLY A 456 -15.43 -24.37 29.20
C GLY A 456 -14.34 -24.41 30.28
N GLN A 457 -13.11 -23.98 29.98
CA GLN A 457 -12.04 -23.82 30.98
C GLN A 457 -12.13 -22.46 31.67
N THR A 458 -11.74 -22.37 32.94
CA THR A 458 -11.43 -21.09 33.58
C THR A 458 -9.92 -20.89 33.58
N CYS A 459 -9.44 -19.64 33.77
CA CYS A 459 -8.01 -19.38 33.88
C CYS A 459 -7.34 -20.26 34.96
N THR A 460 -8.04 -20.50 36.07
CA THR A 460 -7.59 -21.36 37.16
C THR A 460 -7.49 -22.84 36.78
N SER A 461 -8.40 -23.38 35.95
CA SER A 461 -8.28 -24.77 35.47
C SER A 461 -7.16 -24.94 34.44
N MET A 462 -6.77 -23.87 33.74
CA MET A 462 -5.61 -23.81 32.86
C MET A 462 -4.30 -23.41 33.59
N SER A 463 -4.27 -23.48 34.93
CA SER A 463 -3.10 -23.15 35.76
C SER A 463 -2.56 -21.71 35.59
N GLY A 464 -3.41 -20.75 35.24
CA GLY A 464 -3.05 -19.34 35.10
C GLY A 464 -2.51 -18.94 33.72
N GLN A 465 -2.58 -19.83 32.72
CA GLN A 465 -2.11 -19.59 31.35
C GLN A 465 -3.23 -19.87 30.35
N ASN A 466 -3.29 -19.15 29.24
CA ASN A 466 -4.12 -19.55 28.11
C ASN A 466 -3.46 -20.69 27.31
N LEU A 467 -4.29 -21.46 26.61
CA LEU A 467 -3.85 -22.56 25.75
C LEU A 467 -3.64 -22.06 24.31
N LEU A 468 -2.46 -22.35 23.75
CA LEU A 468 -2.21 -22.18 22.32
C LEU A 468 -3.13 -23.10 21.52
N GLY A 469 -3.67 -22.57 20.42
CA GLY A 469 -4.25 -23.38 19.35
C GLY A 469 -3.22 -23.72 18.27
N THR A 470 -3.67 -24.36 17.18
CA THR A 470 -2.91 -24.54 15.94
C THR A 470 -3.56 -23.82 14.77
N GLY A 471 -2.99 -23.86 13.57
CA GLY A 471 -3.62 -23.27 12.37
C GLY A 471 -5.00 -23.82 12.00
N THR A 472 -5.42 -24.98 12.54
CA THR A 472 -6.83 -25.42 12.47
C THR A 472 -7.82 -24.37 13.01
N ARG A 473 -7.35 -23.39 13.80
CA ARG A 473 -8.12 -22.23 14.27
C ARG A 473 -8.73 -21.40 13.14
N TRP A 474 -8.01 -21.27 12.02
CA TRP A 474 -8.44 -20.51 10.84
C TRP A 474 -8.97 -21.41 9.71
N GLY A 475 -9.21 -22.69 10.01
CA GLY A 475 -9.73 -23.67 9.05
C GLY A 475 -8.68 -24.36 8.18
N PHE A 476 -7.37 -24.14 8.41
CA PHE A 476 -6.31 -24.90 7.74
C PHE A 476 -6.38 -26.39 8.15
N ASN A 477 -6.47 -27.29 7.16
CA ASN A 477 -6.60 -28.73 7.38
C ASN A 477 -5.33 -29.52 7.02
N THR A 478 -4.47 -28.97 6.16
CA THR A 478 -3.21 -29.57 5.70
C THR A 478 -2.06 -29.19 6.63
N ALA A 479 -1.17 -30.14 6.94
CA ALA A 479 0.11 -29.83 7.59
C ALA A 479 1.11 -29.29 6.53
N PRO A 480 2.03 -28.37 6.87
CA PRO A 480 2.38 -27.87 8.22
C PRO A 480 1.27 -27.06 8.91
N LEU A 481 0.63 -26.13 8.21
CA LEU A 481 -0.26 -25.09 8.77
C LEU A 481 -1.28 -25.60 9.80
N SER A 482 -1.93 -26.74 9.57
CA SER A 482 -2.95 -27.28 10.49
C SER A 482 -2.37 -27.79 11.81
N THR A 483 -1.10 -28.20 11.83
CA THR A 483 -0.38 -28.64 13.03
C THR A 483 0.42 -27.55 13.72
N ASP A 484 0.78 -26.48 13.01
CA ASP A 484 1.64 -25.43 13.53
C ASP A 484 0.99 -24.66 14.69
N PRO A 485 1.72 -24.32 15.75
CA PRO A 485 1.21 -23.49 16.85
C PRO A 485 0.65 -22.14 16.38
N THR A 486 -0.13 -21.51 17.26
CA THR A 486 -0.63 -20.13 17.09
C THR A 486 0.27 -19.07 17.71
N ALA A 487 1.44 -19.46 18.24
CA ALA A 487 2.58 -18.60 18.61
C ALA A 487 3.75 -19.46 19.11
N GLY A 488 4.96 -19.13 18.67
CA GLY A 488 6.20 -19.61 19.26
C GLY A 488 7.45 -19.13 18.52
N ASN A 489 7.39 -19.01 17.20
CA ASN A 489 8.55 -18.77 16.34
C ASN A 489 8.49 -17.39 15.67
N LYS A 490 9.31 -16.42 16.10
CA LYS A 490 9.34 -15.09 15.44
C LYS A 490 9.70 -15.13 13.95
N GLU A 491 10.38 -16.18 13.50
CA GLU A 491 10.77 -16.38 12.10
C GLU A 491 9.67 -17.04 11.27
N GLN A 492 8.55 -17.46 11.88
CA GLN A 492 7.35 -17.97 11.21
C GLN A 492 6.40 -16.84 10.84
N MET A 493 5.81 -16.93 9.64
CA MET A 493 4.68 -16.10 9.23
C MET A 493 3.38 -16.62 9.86
N ALA A 494 2.49 -15.72 10.24
CA ALA A 494 1.18 -16.12 10.73
C ALA A 494 0.30 -16.55 9.55
N SER A 495 -0.31 -17.74 9.63
CA SER A 495 -0.94 -18.39 8.48
C SER A 495 -2.17 -17.66 7.93
N PHE A 496 -2.90 -16.90 8.75
CA PHE A 496 -3.97 -16.02 8.29
C PHE A 496 -3.46 -14.81 7.48
N SER A 497 -2.20 -14.38 7.67
CA SER A 497 -1.69 -13.13 7.09
C SER A 497 -1.77 -13.16 5.58
N SER A 498 -2.45 -12.17 4.99
CA SER A 498 -2.54 -12.02 3.55
C SER A 498 -1.15 -11.97 2.91
N ARG A 499 -1.03 -12.67 1.78
CA ARG A 499 0.17 -12.79 0.94
C ARG A 499 -0.04 -12.00 -0.35
N GLY A 500 1.01 -11.41 -0.89
CA GLY A 500 1.01 -10.78 -2.20
C GLY A 500 1.12 -11.80 -3.35
N PRO A 501 1.50 -11.35 -4.56
CA PRO A 501 1.71 -9.95 -4.94
C PRO A 501 0.41 -9.14 -4.92
N THR A 502 0.45 -7.86 -5.32
CA THR A 502 -0.76 -7.20 -5.83
C THR A 502 -1.08 -7.67 -7.25
N ASP A 503 -2.29 -7.36 -7.75
CA ASP A 503 -2.74 -7.64 -9.13
C ASP A 503 -1.71 -7.25 -10.20
N ASP A 504 -0.99 -6.14 -9.97
CA ASP A 504 0.04 -5.62 -10.87
C ASP A 504 1.47 -6.13 -10.58
N GLY A 505 1.62 -7.15 -9.74
CA GLY A 505 2.89 -7.84 -9.49
C GLY A 505 3.83 -7.17 -8.48
N ARG A 506 3.37 -6.16 -7.71
CA ARG A 506 4.21 -5.52 -6.68
C ARG A 506 4.37 -6.42 -5.46
N ILE A 507 5.53 -6.31 -4.82
CA ILE A 507 5.82 -6.95 -3.54
C ILE A 507 4.96 -6.29 -2.46
N LYS A 508 4.05 -7.08 -1.88
CA LYS A 508 3.28 -6.76 -0.69
C LYS A 508 3.17 -8.03 0.19
N PRO A 509 3.19 -7.94 1.53
CA PRO A 509 3.41 -6.73 2.34
C PRO A 509 4.78 -6.09 2.08
N ASP A 510 5.01 -4.86 2.56
CA ASP A 510 6.34 -4.24 2.43
C ASP A 510 7.30 -4.82 3.48
N VAL A 511 6.78 -5.08 4.67
CA VAL A 511 7.48 -5.59 5.86
C VAL A 511 6.49 -6.37 6.70
N VAL A 512 7.00 -7.17 7.65
CA VAL A 512 6.14 -7.80 8.65
C VAL A 512 6.52 -7.38 10.07
N ALA A 513 5.51 -7.39 10.93
CA ALA A 513 5.69 -7.31 12.36
C ALA A 513 4.88 -8.44 13.01
N PRO A 514 5.12 -8.79 14.26
CA PRO A 514 4.41 -9.89 14.89
C PRO A 514 2.90 -9.64 15.04
N GLY A 515 2.10 -10.70 14.85
CA GLY A 515 0.65 -10.75 15.01
C GLY A 515 0.06 -12.06 15.60
N SER A 516 0.75 -12.84 16.46
CA SER A 516 0.15 -14.04 17.15
C SER A 516 0.27 -14.07 18.74
N TRP A 517 -0.86 -13.88 19.50
CA TRP A 517 -1.15 -13.45 20.95
C TRP A 517 -0.88 -11.99 21.59
N ILE A 518 -1.41 -10.78 21.22
CA ILE A 518 -0.88 -9.45 21.76
C ILE A 518 -1.37 -9.13 23.15
N LEU A 519 -0.47 -9.00 24.13
CA LEU A 519 -0.77 -8.20 25.33
C LEU A 519 -0.72 -6.69 25.02
N SER A 520 -1.88 -6.03 24.99
CA SER A 520 -2.02 -4.56 24.89
C SER A 520 -3.31 -4.11 25.56
N GLY A 521 -3.58 -2.81 25.55
CA GLY A 521 -4.67 -2.17 26.28
C GLY A 521 -6.04 -2.78 25.98
N TYR A 522 -6.80 -3.08 27.03
CA TYR A 522 -8.17 -3.59 26.96
C TYR A 522 -9.13 -2.42 27.19
N SER A 523 -10.10 -2.21 26.29
CA SER A 523 -11.16 -1.21 26.51
C SER A 523 -11.86 -1.47 27.84
N ASN A 524 -12.07 -0.39 28.61
CA ASN A 524 -12.55 -0.47 29.98
C ASN A 524 -14.06 -0.77 30.11
N LEU A 525 -14.76 -0.94 28.99
CA LEU A 525 -16.20 -1.14 28.89
C LEU A 525 -16.59 -2.59 28.64
N TYR A 526 -17.80 -2.95 29.10
CA TYR A 526 -18.43 -4.25 28.91
C TYR A 526 -17.48 -5.45 29.08
N ARG A 527 -16.53 -5.34 30.02
CA ARG A 527 -15.51 -6.35 30.30
C ARG A 527 -16.12 -7.49 31.12
N GLN A 528 -16.11 -8.71 30.60
CA GLN A 528 -16.63 -9.88 31.31
C GLN A 528 -15.86 -10.10 32.63
N GLY A 529 -16.57 -10.32 33.73
CA GLY A 529 -15.99 -10.58 35.06
C GLY A 529 -15.53 -9.35 35.84
N TYR A 530 -15.13 -8.25 35.18
CA TYR A 530 -14.67 -7.02 35.84
C TYR A 530 -15.80 -6.04 36.23
N GLY A 531 -17.00 -6.55 36.52
CA GLY A 531 -18.12 -5.77 37.07
C GLY A 531 -18.90 -4.89 36.11
N GLY A 532 -18.61 -4.92 34.81
CA GLY A 532 -19.43 -4.24 33.78
C GLY A 532 -20.77 -4.94 33.53
N SER A 533 -21.72 -4.23 32.93
CA SER A 533 -22.85 -4.87 32.22
C SER A 533 -22.36 -5.45 30.88
N THR A 534 -23.23 -6.17 30.18
CA THR A 534 -23.07 -6.35 28.73
C THR A 534 -23.33 -5.03 27.99
N ASN A 535 -22.88 -4.95 26.73
CA ASN A 535 -23.21 -3.90 25.79
C ASN A 535 -24.74 -3.93 25.54
N PRO A 536 -25.45 -2.79 25.66
CA PRO A 536 -26.91 -2.74 25.58
C PRO A 536 -27.47 -3.02 24.17
N GLN A 537 -26.65 -2.91 23.14
CA GLN A 537 -27.04 -2.98 21.73
C GLN A 537 -27.05 -4.42 21.20
N ASN A 538 -26.04 -5.22 21.58
CA ASN A 538 -25.89 -6.63 21.17
C ASN A 538 -26.11 -7.64 22.34
N SER A 539 -26.23 -7.16 23.59
CA SER A 539 -26.30 -7.97 24.82
C SER A 539 -25.09 -8.89 25.10
N ALA A 540 -23.93 -8.60 24.52
CA ALA A 540 -22.66 -9.33 24.72
C ALA A 540 -21.68 -8.56 25.63
N TYR A 541 -20.66 -9.26 26.14
CA TYR A 541 -19.44 -8.62 26.66
C TYR A 541 -18.43 -8.45 25.50
N GLN A 542 -17.38 -7.62 25.68
CA GLN A 542 -16.30 -7.50 24.70
C GLN A 542 -15.58 -8.84 24.49
N TRP A 543 -15.85 -9.47 23.34
CA TRP A 543 -15.53 -10.86 23.07
C TRP A 543 -14.26 -11.01 22.23
N ASP A 544 -14.03 -10.14 21.22
CA ASP A 544 -12.81 -10.02 20.41
C ASP A 544 -11.51 -10.19 21.22
N GLY A 545 -10.56 -10.97 20.69
CA GLY A 545 -9.27 -11.27 21.35
C GLY A 545 -9.14 -12.70 21.89
N TRP A 546 -7.91 -13.22 21.96
CA TRP A 546 -7.64 -14.61 22.32
C TRP A 546 -7.81 -14.91 23.81
N GLY A 547 -8.38 -16.08 24.08
CA GLY A 547 -8.46 -16.68 25.40
C GLY A 547 -9.14 -15.83 26.48
N MET A 548 -8.45 -15.65 27.61
CA MET A 548 -8.85 -14.84 28.75
C MET A 548 -7.82 -13.73 29.00
N PRO A 549 -8.24 -12.50 29.37
CA PRO A 549 -7.34 -11.36 29.54
C PRO A 549 -6.37 -11.56 30.71
N LEU A 550 -5.25 -10.83 30.70
CA LEU A 550 -4.25 -10.86 31.77
C LEU A 550 -4.78 -10.27 33.07
N ASN A 551 -5.49 -9.15 32.97
CA ASN A 551 -6.15 -8.44 34.07
C ASN A 551 -7.27 -7.56 33.47
N ALA A 552 -7.76 -6.58 34.23
CA ALA A 552 -8.81 -5.68 33.75
C ALA A 552 -8.37 -4.85 32.53
N ASP A 553 -7.09 -4.46 32.46
CA ASP A 553 -6.61 -3.39 31.59
C ASP A 553 -5.74 -3.92 30.43
N TYR A 554 -5.39 -5.21 30.38
CA TYR A 554 -4.73 -5.82 29.21
C TYR A 554 -5.38 -7.15 28.76
N LYS A 555 -5.61 -7.28 27.44
CA LYS A 555 -6.18 -8.47 26.79
C LYS A 555 -5.32 -8.87 25.59
N TRP A 556 -5.40 -10.15 25.22
CA TRP A 556 -4.75 -10.74 24.06
C TRP A 556 -5.56 -10.44 22.77
N MET A 557 -5.05 -9.74 21.74
CA MET A 557 -5.76 -9.49 20.44
C MET A 557 -4.81 -9.47 19.23
N GLY A 558 -5.33 -9.35 17.98
CA GLY A 558 -4.53 -9.21 16.75
C GLY A 558 -5.03 -9.76 15.43
N GLY A 559 -4.22 -10.46 14.65
CA GLY A 559 -4.33 -10.40 13.18
C GLY A 559 -3.34 -9.35 12.61
N THR A 560 -3.36 -9.06 11.31
CA THR A 560 -2.54 -7.95 10.76
C THR A 560 -2.96 -6.58 11.30
N SER A 561 -4.16 -6.46 11.89
CA SER A 561 -4.55 -5.32 12.72
C SER A 561 -3.59 -4.98 13.85
N MET A 562 -2.75 -5.91 14.30
CA MET A 562 -1.88 -5.72 15.47
C MET A 562 -0.39 -5.74 15.15
N SER A 563 0.02 -6.35 14.03
CA SER A 563 1.33 -6.08 13.45
C SER A 563 1.43 -4.62 12.95
N ASN A 564 0.35 -4.11 12.34
CA ASN A 564 0.24 -2.72 11.86
C ASN A 564 0.56 -1.63 12.93
N PRO A 565 -0.08 -1.57 14.12
CA PRO A 565 0.21 -0.55 15.13
C PRO A 565 1.60 -0.71 15.75
N ILE A 566 2.15 -1.93 15.79
CA ILE A 566 3.56 -2.14 16.16
C ILE A 566 4.48 -1.48 15.13
N ALA A 567 4.19 -1.63 13.83
CA ALA A 567 4.91 -0.96 12.76
C ALA A 567 4.70 0.57 12.76
N ALA A 568 3.50 1.06 13.10
CA ALA A 568 3.24 2.49 13.28
C ALA A 568 4.00 3.08 14.48
N GLY A 569 4.12 2.33 15.58
CA GLY A 569 5.00 2.67 16.70
C GLY A 569 6.47 2.75 16.28
N ALA A 570 6.96 1.75 15.53
CA ALA A 570 8.31 1.75 14.96
C ALA A 570 8.53 2.94 13.99
N ALA A 571 7.59 3.24 13.10
CA ALA A 571 7.64 4.39 12.21
C ALA A 571 7.68 5.73 12.99
N THR A 572 6.91 5.84 14.07
CA THR A 572 6.90 7.01 14.95
C THR A 572 8.25 7.19 15.64
N VAL A 573 8.88 6.09 16.09
CA VAL A 573 10.24 6.08 16.65
C VAL A 573 11.31 6.44 15.60
N VAL A 574 11.19 5.98 14.36
CA VAL A 574 12.12 6.34 13.27
C VAL A 574 12.01 7.84 12.92
N ARG A 575 10.80 8.42 12.91
CA ARG A 575 10.64 9.88 12.77
C ARG A 575 11.27 10.65 13.92
N ASP A 576 11.07 10.16 15.15
CA ASP A 576 11.62 10.75 16.36
C ASP A 576 13.16 10.70 16.39
N PHE A 577 13.77 9.63 15.87
CA PHE A 577 15.21 9.52 15.60
C PHE A 577 15.68 10.61 14.62
N TYR A 578 15.07 10.72 13.43
CA TYR A 578 15.47 11.75 12.45
C TYR A 578 15.31 13.18 12.99
N GLN A 579 14.27 13.43 13.78
CA GLN A 579 14.01 14.73 14.39
C GLN A 579 14.96 15.05 15.56
N LYS A 580 15.42 14.05 16.33
CA LYS A 580 16.34 14.25 17.46
C LYS A 580 17.81 14.34 17.03
N GLU A 581 18.27 13.41 16.19
CA GLU A 581 19.69 13.30 15.81
C GLU A 581 20.07 14.33 14.73
N TYR A 582 19.23 14.50 13.71
CA TYR A 582 19.54 15.33 12.54
C TYR A 582 18.70 16.61 12.42
N SER A 583 17.75 16.84 13.35
CA SER A 583 16.74 17.91 13.25
C SER A 583 15.89 17.85 11.97
N HIS A 584 15.73 16.65 11.38
CA HIS A 584 15.17 16.45 10.04
C HIS A 584 13.70 15.99 10.07
N ASN A 585 12.83 16.67 9.32
CA ASN A 585 11.45 16.24 9.12
C ASN A 585 11.37 15.22 7.98
N ALA A 586 11.74 13.96 8.28
CA ALA A 586 11.82 12.86 7.32
C ALA A 586 10.57 12.72 6.42
N SER A 587 10.76 12.40 5.15
CA SER A 587 9.66 11.98 4.29
C SER A 587 9.12 10.60 4.67
N ALA A 588 7.89 10.29 4.27
CA ALA A 588 7.30 8.96 4.36
C ALA A 588 8.12 7.92 3.58
N ALA A 589 8.73 8.34 2.46
CA ALA A 589 9.66 7.51 1.69
C ALA A 589 10.93 7.19 2.51
N LEU A 590 11.50 8.16 3.23
CA LEU A 590 12.65 7.92 4.11
C LEU A 590 12.29 6.98 5.27
N VAL A 591 11.17 7.20 5.96
CA VAL A 591 10.72 6.32 7.06
C VAL A 591 10.51 4.88 6.56
N LYS A 592 9.87 4.71 5.39
CA LYS A 592 9.69 3.41 4.74
C LYS A 592 11.03 2.79 4.32
N ALA A 593 11.94 3.56 3.73
CA ALA A 593 13.29 3.10 3.36
C ALA A 593 14.09 2.62 4.56
N THR A 594 14.04 3.34 5.69
CA THR A 594 14.79 2.99 6.91
C THR A 594 14.30 1.68 7.51
N LEU A 595 12.97 1.53 7.61
CA LEU A 595 12.34 0.31 8.14
C LEU A 595 12.57 -0.92 7.24
N ILE A 596 12.61 -0.74 5.92
CA ILE A 596 12.93 -1.81 4.95
C ILE A 596 14.43 -2.15 4.97
N ASN A 597 15.31 -1.14 5.05
CA ASN A 597 16.76 -1.36 5.10
C ASN A 597 17.20 -2.04 6.40
N SER A 598 16.54 -1.74 7.53
CA SER A 598 16.81 -2.39 8.83
C SER A 598 16.18 -3.77 8.98
N ALA A 599 15.24 -4.15 8.11
CA ALA A 599 14.47 -5.40 8.22
C ALA A 599 15.34 -6.66 8.10
N VAL A 600 14.85 -7.74 8.72
CA VAL A 600 15.51 -9.04 8.88
C VAL A 600 14.76 -10.11 8.08
N ASP A 601 15.46 -10.70 7.12
CA ASP A 601 15.09 -11.92 6.36
C ASP A 601 14.73 -13.06 7.35
N MET A 602 13.50 -13.56 7.27
CA MET A 602 12.98 -14.64 8.11
C MET A 602 13.41 -16.00 7.56
N ALA A 603 13.65 -16.96 8.45
CA ALA A 603 14.45 -18.14 8.10
C ALA A 603 13.67 -19.37 7.62
N ASP A 604 12.44 -19.59 8.11
CA ASP A 604 11.68 -20.85 8.01
C ASP A 604 10.23 -20.61 8.51
N GLU A 605 9.20 -20.88 7.70
CA GLU A 605 7.80 -20.60 8.04
C GLU A 605 7.20 -21.72 8.91
N ASN A 606 7.77 -22.92 8.98
CA ASN A 606 7.15 -24.02 9.76
C ASN A 606 8.08 -24.75 10.75
N ASN A 607 9.40 -24.54 10.67
CA ASN A 607 10.43 -25.18 11.48
C ASN A 607 10.47 -26.73 11.32
N ASP A 608 10.14 -27.26 10.13
CA ASP A 608 10.29 -28.66 9.73
C ASP A 608 11.67 -28.96 9.09
N GLY A 609 12.39 -27.92 8.66
CA GLY A 609 13.72 -28.01 8.06
C GLY A 609 13.75 -28.11 6.53
N ALA A 610 12.62 -27.94 5.85
CA ALA A 610 12.56 -27.51 4.46
C ALA A 610 12.57 -25.97 4.35
N ASN A 611 12.97 -25.44 3.20
CA ASN A 611 12.76 -24.03 2.89
C ASN A 611 11.33 -23.86 2.39
N ASP A 612 10.37 -23.54 3.27
CA ASP A 612 8.96 -23.35 2.91
C ASP A 612 8.49 -21.88 2.87
N ASN A 613 9.28 -20.93 3.39
CA ASN A 613 9.38 -19.59 2.78
C ASN A 613 9.68 -19.84 1.29
N ASP A 614 8.68 -19.67 0.41
CA ASP A 614 8.73 -20.02 -1.02
C ASP A 614 10.05 -19.53 -1.67
N TYR A 615 10.49 -18.30 -1.30
CA TYR A 615 11.85 -17.80 -1.49
C TYR A 615 12.29 -16.92 -0.29
N PRO A 616 13.60 -16.81 0.04
CA PRO A 616 14.12 -15.74 0.90
C PRO A 616 13.94 -14.34 0.26
N ILE A 617 14.14 -13.24 1.00
CA ILE A 617 13.77 -11.90 0.51
C ILE A 617 14.42 -11.49 -0.84
N PRO A 618 13.70 -10.73 -1.69
CA PRO A 618 12.28 -10.39 -1.57
C PRO A 618 11.37 -11.58 -1.90
N ASN A 619 10.31 -11.72 -1.12
CA ASN A 619 9.19 -12.62 -1.42
C ASN A 619 7.87 -11.88 -1.16
N VAL A 620 6.73 -12.51 -1.50
CA VAL A 620 5.40 -11.90 -1.33
C VAL A 620 4.70 -12.32 -0.03
N HIS A 621 5.44 -12.92 0.91
CA HIS A 621 4.93 -13.40 2.20
C HIS A 621 5.37 -12.46 3.33
N GLU A 622 6.68 -12.28 3.50
CA GLU A 622 7.27 -11.33 4.46
C GLU A 622 7.64 -9.96 3.84
N GLY A 623 7.60 -9.85 2.50
CA GLY A 623 8.03 -8.66 1.77
C GLY A 623 9.55 -8.50 1.78
N TRP A 624 10.02 -7.52 2.55
CA TRP A 624 11.44 -7.28 2.83
C TRP A 624 11.88 -7.74 4.22
N GLY A 625 11.02 -8.46 4.93
CA GLY A 625 11.32 -9.14 6.20
C GLY A 625 10.74 -8.47 7.43
N ARG A 626 11.08 -9.01 8.60
CA ARG A 626 10.58 -8.55 9.89
C ARG A 626 11.23 -7.23 10.31
N LEU A 627 10.40 -6.29 10.79
CA LEU A 627 10.85 -5.00 11.32
C LEU A 627 11.84 -5.12 12.48
N ASN A 628 12.89 -4.30 12.40
CA ASN A 628 13.86 -4.11 13.48
C ASN A 628 14.09 -2.60 13.70
N ALA A 629 13.33 -2.02 14.62
CA ALA A 629 13.42 -0.62 15.00
C ALA A 629 14.71 -0.27 15.76
N ALA A 630 15.40 -1.26 16.35
CA ALA A 630 16.68 -1.03 17.03
C ALA A 630 17.77 -0.67 16.02
N ASN A 631 17.92 -1.47 14.95
CA ASN A 631 18.83 -1.18 13.84
C ASN A 631 18.38 0.06 13.04
N ALA A 632 17.07 0.32 12.94
CA ALA A 632 16.54 1.50 12.25
C ALA A 632 16.94 2.85 12.90
N THR A 633 17.39 2.84 14.16
CA THR A 633 17.74 4.03 14.93
C THR A 633 19.06 3.88 15.70
N ASP A 634 20.00 3.07 15.21
CA ASP A 634 21.33 2.91 15.85
C ASP A 634 22.37 3.95 15.39
N GLY A 635 22.05 4.73 14.34
CA GLY A 635 22.93 5.75 13.76
C GLY A 635 24.03 5.23 12.83
N SER A 636 24.03 3.93 12.49
CA SER A 636 25.01 3.33 11.58
C SER A 636 24.75 3.63 10.10
N ALA A 637 23.48 3.68 9.70
CA ALA A 637 23.07 3.90 8.32
C ALA A 637 23.13 5.38 7.92
N GLN A 638 23.58 5.64 6.69
CA GLN A 638 23.53 6.96 6.06
C GLN A 638 22.26 7.09 5.20
N TYR A 639 21.80 8.32 4.96
CA TYR A 639 20.56 8.57 4.21
C TYR A 639 20.65 9.77 3.26
N VAL A 640 19.72 9.81 2.32
CA VAL A 640 19.40 10.97 1.47
C VAL A 640 17.89 11.06 1.32
N ASP A 641 17.29 12.21 1.59
CA ASP A 641 15.85 12.50 1.44
C ASP A 641 15.65 13.52 0.30
N ASN A 642 15.86 13.08 -0.94
CA ASN A 642 15.96 13.97 -2.10
C ASN A 642 14.64 14.66 -2.41
N THR A 643 14.52 15.90 -1.91
CA THR A 643 13.32 16.73 -2.05
C THR A 643 13.12 17.35 -3.44
N THR A 644 14.18 17.45 -4.26
CA THR A 644 14.16 18.06 -5.61
C THR A 644 13.61 17.10 -6.66
N GLY A 645 13.99 15.83 -6.54
CA GLY A 645 13.58 14.75 -7.42
C GLY A 645 14.26 14.73 -8.80
N ILE A 646 14.00 13.67 -9.55
CA ILE A 646 14.58 13.40 -10.87
C ILE A 646 13.47 13.36 -11.94
N GLY A 647 13.76 13.87 -13.14
CA GLY A 647 12.87 13.75 -14.31
C GLY A 647 13.37 12.71 -15.31
N THR A 648 12.51 12.36 -16.30
CA THR A 648 12.82 11.40 -17.37
C THR A 648 14.19 11.66 -18.02
N GLY A 649 15.06 10.65 -18.03
CA GLY A 649 16.41 10.70 -18.59
C GLY A 649 17.46 11.43 -17.74
N GLY A 650 17.09 11.97 -16.57
CA GLY A 650 18.04 12.47 -15.57
C GLY A 650 18.50 11.38 -14.60
N ASN A 651 19.55 11.65 -13.83
CA ASN A 651 19.98 10.79 -12.72
C ASN A 651 20.56 11.61 -11.56
N ALA A 652 20.74 10.96 -10.41
CA ALA A 652 21.53 11.46 -9.29
C ALA A 652 22.51 10.38 -8.84
N VAL A 653 23.80 10.73 -8.68
CA VAL A 653 24.87 9.79 -8.33
C VAL A 653 25.47 10.17 -6.98
N TYR A 654 25.53 9.20 -6.08
CA TYR A 654 26.07 9.30 -4.74
C TYR A 654 27.21 8.29 -4.56
N ASN A 655 28.25 8.64 -3.80
CA ASN A 655 29.42 7.79 -3.59
C ASN A 655 29.64 7.54 -2.10
N PHE A 656 29.91 6.29 -1.72
CA PHE A 656 30.05 5.83 -0.33
C PHE A 656 31.32 4.98 -0.17
N ASP A 657 32.16 5.30 0.81
CA ASP A 657 33.43 4.60 1.04
C ASP A 657 33.29 3.52 2.12
N VAL A 658 33.13 2.27 1.71
CA VAL A 658 33.10 1.11 2.60
C VAL A 658 34.51 0.87 3.14
N GLY A 659 34.71 1.08 4.45
CA GLY A 659 36.06 1.10 5.04
C GLY A 659 36.64 -0.29 5.33
N THR A 660 35.79 -1.30 5.56
CA THR A 660 36.21 -2.67 5.89
C THR A 660 35.48 -3.66 5.00
N ALA A 661 36.23 -4.49 4.28
CA ALA A 661 35.67 -5.52 3.41
C ALA A 661 35.05 -6.68 4.23
N GLY A 662 34.08 -7.35 3.64
CA GLY A 662 33.52 -8.61 4.14
C GLY A 662 32.18 -8.48 4.86
N GLN A 663 31.77 -7.27 5.25
CA GLN A 663 30.47 -7.00 5.87
C GLN A 663 29.35 -6.89 4.81
N PRO A 664 28.07 -7.05 5.20
CA PRO A 664 26.95 -6.67 4.36
C PRO A 664 26.99 -5.19 3.94
N PHE A 665 26.41 -4.87 2.79
CA PHE A 665 26.14 -3.50 2.33
C PHE A 665 24.73 -3.46 1.75
N LYS A 666 23.83 -2.71 2.38
CA LYS A 666 22.39 -2.65 2.05
C LYS A 666 22.02 -1.26 1.57
N VAL A 667 21.64 -1.13 0.29
CA VAL A 667 21.09 0.09 -0.29
C VAL A 667 19.59 -0.10 -0.51
N THR A 668 18.78 0.83 -0.03
CA THR A 668 17.33 0.85 -0.20
C THR A 668 16.89 2.18 -0.80
N LEU A 669 16.30 2.13 -2.00
CA LEU A 669 15.63 3.24 -2.68
C LEU A 669 14.12 3.11 -2.48
N VAL A 670 13.46 4.19 -2.04
CA VAL A 670 11.99 4.27 -1.96
C VAL A 670 11.53 5.61 -2.49
N TRP A 671 10.38 5.65 -3.17
CA TRP A 671 9.72 6.90 -3.50
C TRP A 671 8.21 6.85 -3.25
N SER A 672 7.67 7.98 -2.78
CA SER A 672 6.23 8.23 -2.81
C SER A 672 5.86 8.57 -4.26
N ASP A 673 5.36 7.59 -5.01
CA ASP A 673 5.01 7.71 -6.41
C ASP A 673 3.71 8.54 -6.60
N TYR A 674 3.49 9.05 -7.80
CA TYR A 674 2.24 9.71 -8.17
C TYR A 674 1.09 8.67 -8.13
N PRO A 675 -0.12 9.01 -7.63
CA PRO A 675 -1.26 8.07 -7.60
C PRO A 675 -1.60 7.50 -8.99
N SER A 676 -1.84 6.19 -9.06
CA SER A 676 -2.27 5.55 -10.32
C SER A 676 -3.73 5.87 -10.64
N THR A 677 -4.17 5.51 -11.85
CA THR A 677 -5.60 5.33 -12.15
C THR A 677 -5.94 3.86 -11.95
N GLU A 678 -7.07 3.59 -11.30
CA GLU A 678 -7.59 2.26 -11.01
C GLU A 678 -7.80 1.43 -12.29
N ALA A 679 -7.97 2.09 -13.44
CA ALA A 679 -8.08 1.44 -14.75
C ALA A 679 -6.76 0.83 -15.27
N ALA A 680 -5.61 1.14 -14.67
CA ALA A 680 -4.30 0.65 -15.10
C ALA A 680 -4.06 -0.80 -14.67
N ALA A 681 -3.45 -1.61 -15.55
CA ALA A 681 -2.99 -2.97 -15.19
C ALA A 681 -1.54 -3.01 -14.66
N LEU A 682 -0.87 -1.86 -14.57
CA LEU A 682 0.38 -1.66 -13.84
C LEU A 682 0.28 -0.31 -13.11
N ASN A 683 0.49 -0.26 -11.79
CA ASN A 683 0.23 0.97 -11.04
C ASN A 683 1.46 1.86 -10.85
N LEU A 684 2.67 1.43 -11.22
CA LEU A 684 3.85 2.31 -11.20
C LEU A 684 3.70 3.44 -12.23
N VAL A 685 3.74 4.69 -11.77
CA VAL A 685 3.62 5.88 -12.63
C VAL A 685 5.01 6.42 -12.95
N ASN A 686 5.74 6.87 -11.94
CA ASN A 686 7.13 7.28 -12.09
C ASN A 686 8.05 6.09 -11.78
N ASN A 687 8.81 5.64 -12.78
CA ASN A 687 9.84 4.62 -12.61
C ASN A 687 11.22 5.25 -12.39
N LEU A 688 11.86 4.90 -11.26
CA LEU A 688 13.23 5.23 -10.90
C LEU A 688 14.02 3.92 -10.72
N ASN A 689 15.11 3.73 -11.47
CA ASN A 689 15.95 2.56 -11.32
C ASN A 689 17.08 2.84 -10.31
N LEU A 690 17.36 1.88 -9.41
CA LEU A 690 18.56 1.82 -8.57
C LEU A 690 19.66 1.06 -9.32
N VAL A 691 20.84 1.68 -9.43
CA VAL A 691 22.04 1.04 -10.01
C VAL A 691 23.22 1.24 -9.07
N VAL A 692 23.76 0.14 -8.54
CA VAL A 692 24.86 0.15 -7.56
C VAL A 692 26.10 -0.48 -8.17
N THR A 693 27.20 0.27 -8.22
CA THR A 693 28.48 -0.15 -8.81
C THR A 693 29.53 -0.29 -7.72
N ALA A 694 30.10 -1.49 -7.60
CA ALA A 694 31.16 -1.82 -6.66
C ALA A 694 32.53 -1.21 -7.08
N PRO A 695 33.50 -1.08 -6.16
CA PRO A 695 34.85 -0.60 -6.46
C PRO A 695 35.57 -1.38 -7.59
N GLY A 696 35.21 -2.65 -7.79
CA GLY A 696 35.73 -3.50 -8.87
C GLY A 696 34.98 -3.41 -10.21
N GLY A 697 34.01 -2.50 -10.35
CA GLY A 697 33.20 -2.33 -11.56
C GLY A 697 32.05 -3.35 -11.73
N ALA A 698 31.77 -4.16 -10.71
CA ALA A 698 30.59 -5.03 -10.70
C ALA A 698 29.31 -4.20 -10.50
N VAL A 699 28.29 -4.42 -11.33
CA VAL A 699 27.04 -3.66 -11.33
C VAL A 699 25.87 -4.52 -10.87
N TYR A 700 25.17 -4.03 -9.86
CA TYR A 700 23.93 -4.55 -9.32
C TYR A 700 22.78 -3.61 -9.70
N ARG A 701 21.58 -4.15 -9.84
CA ARG A 701 20.33 -3.39 -10.07
C ARG A 701 19.36 -3.67 -8.94
N GLY A 702 18.46 -2.73 -8.67
CA GLY A 702 17.42 -2.96 -7.67
C GLY A 702 16.62 -4.21 -7.96
N ASN A 703 16.29 -4.94 -6.91
CA ASN A 703 15.43 -6.13 -6.90
C ASN A 703 15.94 -7.33 -7.73
N VAL A 704 17.17 -7.30 -8.25
CA VAL A 704 17.84 -8.46 -8.87
C VAL A 704 18.49 -9.34 -7.80
N PHE A 705 17.70 -10.21 -7.18
CA PHE A 705 18.10 -11.08 -6.05
C PHE A 705 18.23 -12.57 -6.41
N SER A 706 18.94 -13.30 -5.57
CA SER A 706 18.99 -14.77 -5.54
C SER A 706 19.32 -15.24 -4.11
N GLY A 707 18.31 -15.69 -3.36
CA GLY A 707 18.47 -16.24 -2.01
C GLY A 707 18.92 -15.20 -0.98
N GLY A 708 18.11 -14.14 -0.77
CA GLY A 708 18.33 -13.09 0.23
C GLY A 708 19.31 -11.98 -0.19
N TRP A 709 20.09 -12.20 -1.25
CA TRP A 709 21.17 -11.29 -1.66
C TRP A 709 21.12 -10.93 -3.14
N SER A 710 21.57 -9.71 -3.47
CA SER A 710 21.56 -9.20 -4.83
C SER A 710 22.68 -9.78 -5.70
N THR A 711 22.37 -10.01 -6.98
CA THR A 711 23.29 -10.54 -7.98
C THR A 711 23.55 -9.52 -9.08
N THR A 712 24.57 -9.75 -9.90
CA THR A 712 24.96 -8.84 -10.99
C THR A 712 24.26 -9.18 -12.29
N GLY A 713 23.98 -8.16 -13.11
CA GLY A 713 23.21 -8.31 -14.35
C GLY A 713 21.73 -8.03 -14.13
N GLY A 714 20.86 -8.93 -14.61
CA GLY A 714 19.40 -8.78 -14.58
C GLY A 714 18.87 -7.60 -15.43
N SER A 715 17.57 -7.35 -15.27
CA SER A 715 16.90 -6.13 -15.75
C SER A 715 16.72 -5.15 -14.58
N ALA A 716 16.31 -3.90 -14.85
CA ALA A 716 15.79 -3.04 -13.79
C ALA A 716 14.35 -3.45 -13.41
N ASP A 717 13.87 -3.02 -12.24
CA ASP A 717 12.45 -3.13 -11.91
C ASP A 717 11.63 -2.17 -12.81
N THR A 718 10.35 -2.47 -12.94
CA THR A 718 9.37 -1.67 -13.72
C THR A 718 7.99 -1.64 -13.08
N VAL A 719 7.89 -2.13 -11.83
CA VAL A 719 6.66 -2.47 -11.11
C VAL A 719 6.67 -1.91 -9.69
N ASN A 720 7.78 -2.06 -8.95
CA ASN A 720 7.87 -1.63 -7.56
C ASN A 720 8.34 -0.17 -7.40
N ASN A 721 7.81 0.55 -6.40
CA ASN A 721 8.32 1.87 -5.94
C ASN A 721 9.30 1.75 -4.75
N VAL A 722 9.88 0.56 -4.61
CA VAL A 722 10.91 0.16 -3.66
C VAL A 722 11.93 -0.66 -4.45
N GLU A 723 13.19 -0.22 -4.49
CA GLU A 723 14.28 -0.96 -5.11
C GLU A 723 15.43 -1.16 -4.11
N ASN A 724 15.87 -2.41 -3.93
CA ASN A 724 16.94 -2.77 -2.99
C ASN A 724 18.16 -3.37 -3.69
N VAL A 725 19.36 -3.09 -3.16
CA VAL A 725 20.59 -3.83 -3.46
C VAL A 725 21.26 -4.21 -2.15
N TYR A 726 21.22 -5.49 -1.80
CA TYR A 726 21.83 -6.07 -0.59
C TYR A 726 23.00 -6.98 -1.00
N VAL A 727 24.23 -6.56 -0.73
CA VAL A 727 25.46 -7.33 -1.02
C VAL A 727 25.94 -7.99 0.27
N GLN A 728 25.99 -9.33 0.31
CA GLN A 728 26.33 -10.09 1.52
C GLN A 728 27.73 -9.80 2.08
N SER A 729 28.69 -9.53 1.20
CA SER A 729 30.10 -9.39 1.55
C SER A 729 30.75 -8.35 0.65
N ALA A 730 30.68 -7.09 1.07
CA ALA A 730 31.14 -5.94 0.29
C ALA A 730 32.68 -5.87 0.20
N ALA A 731 33.17 -5.42 -0.96
CA ALA A 731 34.55 -4.98 -1.11
C ALA A 731 34.76 -3.58 -0.47
N ALA A 732 35.93 -3.35 0.12
CA ALA A 732 36.31 -2.04 0.61
C ALA A 732 36.64 -1.06 -0.55
N GLY A 733 36.41 0.23 -0.32
CA GLY A 733 36.58 1.31 -1.28
C GLY A 733 35.25 1.97 -1.67
N THR A 734 35.32 2.86 -2.68
CA THR A 734 34.18 3.67 -3.12
C THR A 734 33.16 2.88 -3.93
N TRP A 735 31.96 2.73 -3.37
CA TRP A 735 30.76 2.28 -4.06
C TRP A 735 30.03 3.49 -4.67
N SER A 736 29.48 3.33 -5.87
CA SER A 736 28.72 4.38 -6.56
C SER A 736 27.27 3.97 -6.75
N ILE A 737 26.34 4.82 -6.32
CA ILE A 737 24.90 4.58 -6.31
C ILE A 737 24.25 5.61 -7.24
N SER A 738 23.74 5.15 -8.39
CA SER A 738 22.92 5.96 -9.29
C SER A 738 21.45 5.68 -9.03
N VAL A 739 20.65 6.75 -8.98
CA VAL A 739 19.19 6.69 -9.12
C VAL A 739 18.88 7.29 -10.49
N ASP A 740 18.34 6.50 -11.41
CA ASP A 740 18.12 6.87 -12.80
C ASP A 740 16.62 7.05 -13.08
N GLY A 741 16.22 8.22 -13.60
CA GLY A 741 14.84 8.53 -13.95
C GLY A 741 14.40 7.87 -15.25
N ALA A 742 14.19 6.56 -15.23
CA ALA A 742 13.92 5.75 -16.42
C ALA A 742 12.67 6.21 -17.21
N ASN A 743 11.59 6.50 -16.49
CA ASN A 743 10.40 7.15 -17.05
C ASN A 743 9.66 7.90 -15.95
N VAL A 744 9.61 9.23 -16.00
CA VAL A 744 9.02 10.05 -14.93
C VAL A 744 7.88 10.91 -15.49
N PRO A 745 6.78 10.28 -15.97
CA PRO A 745 5.65 10.97 -16.60
C PRO A 745 5.03 12.04 -15.71
N ASN A 746 5.12 11.92 -14.39
CA ASN A 746 4.58 12.85 -13.40
C ASN A 746 5.71 13.41 -12.50
N GLY A 747 6.86 13.71 -13.09
CA GLY A 747 8.05 14.23 -12.38
C GLY A 747 8.19 15.76 -12.28
N PRO A 748 9.28 16.24 -11.63
CA PRO A 748 10.36 15.43 -11.06
C PRO A 748 9.89 14.62 -9.84
N GLN A 749 10.39 13.38 -9.70
CA GLN A 749 10.03 12.44 -8.64
C GLN A 749 11.04 12.51 -7.48
N PRO A 750 10.63 12.98 -6.28
CA PRO A 750 11.42 12.90 -5.05
C PRO A 750 11.65 11.46 -4.63
N PHE A 751 12.74 11.16 -3.93
CA PHE A 751 13.05 9.80 -3.47
C PHE A 751 13.89 9.83 -2.20
N ALA A 752 13.88 8.73 -1.44
CA ALA A 752 14.77 8.51 -0.32
C ALA A 752 15.72 7.34 -0.59
N LEU A 753 16.96 7.46 -0.11
CA LEU A 753 17.95 6.38 -0.02
C LEU A 753 18.31 6.15 1.46
N VAL A 754 18.44 4.88 1.84
CA VAL A 754 19.11 4.46 3.09
C VAL A 754 20.22 3.46 2.74
N ILE A 755 21.38 3.63 3.37
CA ILE A 755 22.63 2.91 3.08
C ILE A 755 23.27 2.43 4.38
N ASP A 756 23.25 1.12 4.62
CA ASP A 756 24.04 0.45 5.65
C ASP A 756 25.24 -0.30 5.02
N GLY A 757 26.30 -0.49 5.80
CA GLY A 757 27.49 -1.26 5.43
C GLY A 757 28.81 -0.65 5.91
N ASN A 758 28.83 -0.05 7.11
CA ASN A 758 30.04 0.50 7.74
C ASN A 758 30.80 1.51 6.84
N ALA A 759 30.06 2.49 6.33
CA ALA A 759 30.57 3.55 5.47
C ALA A 759 31.42 4.56 6.28
N THR A 760 32.67 4.74 5.87
CA THR A 760 33.63 5.66 6.50
C THR A 760 33.55 7.09 5.96
N ALA A 761 32.97 7.27 4.78
CA ALA A 761 32.59 8.56 4.20
C ALA A 761 31.42 8.36 3.21
N GLY A 762 30.69 9.43 2.95
CA GLY A 762 29.56 9.46 2.02
C GLY A 762 29.08 10.90 1.79
N PRO A 763 27.96 11.11 1.05
CA PRO A 763 27.30 12.40 1.02
C PRO A 763 26.89 12.84 2.44
N THR A 764 26.87 14.16 2.69
CA THR A 764 26.24 14.70 3.89
C THR A 764 24.76 14.28 3.91
N PRO A 765 24.23 13.74 5.03
CA PRO A 765 22.81 13.47 5.15
C PRO A 765 22.00 14.75 4.90
N THR A 766 20.97 14.64 4.05
CA THR A 766 20.22 15.76 3.45
C THR A 766 18.78 15.37 3.18
#